data_AF-A0A2D7LJX0-F1
#
_entry.id   AF-A0A2D7LJX0-F1
#
_cell.length_a   1.000
_cell.length_b   1.000
_cell.length_c   1.000
_cell.angle_alpha   90.00
_cell.angle_beta   90.00
_cell.angle_gamma   90.00
#
_symmetry.space_group_name_H-M   'P 1'
#
loop_
_entity.id
_entity.type
_entity.pdbx_description
1 polymer ?
#
loop_
_entity_poly.entity_id
_entity_poly.type
_entity_poly.pdbx_seq_one_letter_code
_entity_poly.pdbx_strand_id
1 'polypeptide(L)'
;MNKKNRNLRLIPIVLIKNGLVVRSQDFKVHQSIGNPINTIRRFSNWGVDELIILDIGDEKGQDLRRDDLYTKYDSNNILDLIKKISEVTLMPLSVGGRIKNFDDAEQRFKIGADKIILNTTLVENPDLILQLVKRYGSQAIVASIDAKKIGSNYFAFIDGGKKKLNISPFVLAKKAESLGIGEILINSINKDGTGTGYDYKLINKISNSVKIPVIGCGGAGEYNHFSNCINNTNCDAVAAANFFHFYELSYPFAKKKLLEDGFNLPPVSLDNTQWFSREPNYKRSEIKKLINERIKKSTTDPSTWGYKKETIKMKYCKKCTVPSSSASPVEFNDKGICTGCQMSYKKFNITRKQWRVRKNKLVNLIKNSKNKDNEYDCLIPVSGGKDSYFQTHYIKNVLGFNPLLLTYYGNNYTKEGLRNLRNMKEVFNVDHIIYYPSINVLKKLNRIGFYLTGDMNLHQHLGIFTLPMQTAIKYKIPIVIWGEHGYSELSGQFSIMDFVEYTYRFKLEHCGRGYEWNSFLGFEGLTKKDLLPYIHPTDKEMYDLNLRGLHLSNYLPWEPNSQTKLVIKKYNFKPSNKTFERTYRKMSNLDDMHENGMHDYLKYIKFGYGRCTDHAAKDIRAGLMKREKAVKLVKKHDSIKSRDLKRWTLYTGITEKKFDQIADTFRDKRVWSYNNKKWTKDNLWD
;
A
#
# COMPACT_ATOMS: atom_id res chain seq x y z
N MET A 1 -28.24 8.98 -30.12
CA MET A 1 -27.14 7.98 -30.22
C MET A 1 -27.22 7.04 -29.02
N ASN A 2 -27.27 5.73 -29.24
CA ASN A 2 -27.22 4.75 -28.15
C ASN A 2 -25.88 4.89 -27.41
N LYS A 3 -25.92 5.21 -26.10
CA LYS A 3 -24.69 5.41 -25.28
C LYS A 3 -23.76 4.20 -25.33
N LYS A 4 -24.30 3.01 -25.60
CA LYS A 4 -23.57 1.75 -25.74
C LYS A 4 -22.64 1.68 -26.95
N ASN A 5 -22.82 2.55 -27.96
CA ASN A 5 -21.97 2.56 -29.17
C ASN A 5 -20.85 3.61 -29.12
N ARG A 6 -20.72 4.39 -28.02
CA ARG A 6 -19.62 5.35 -27.85
C ARG A 6 -18.36 4.64 -27.35
N ASN A 7 -17.20 5.03 -27.87
CA ASN A 7 -15.91 4.58 -27.34
C ASN A 7 -15.69 5.21 -25.97
N LEU A 8 -15.97 4.45 -24.91
CA LEU A 8 -15.82 4.88 -23.52
C LEU A 8 -14.39 4.62 -23.04
N ARG A 9 -13.86 5.52 -22.20
CA ARG A 9 -12.57 5.34 -21.52
C ARG A 9 -12.75 5.18 -20.02
N LEU A 10 -12.04 4.22 -19.45
CA LEU A 10 -11.85 4.06 -18.02
C LEU A 10 -10.45 4.53 -17.65
N ILE A 11 -10.34 5.54 -16.80
CA ILE A 11 -9.07 6.26 -16.59
C ILE A 11 -8.61 6.18 -15.12
N PRO A 12 -7.54 5.44 -14.80
CA PRO A 12 -6.88 5.58 -13.50
C PRO A 12 -6.23 6.96 -13.35
N ILE A 13 -6.41 7.55 -12.16
CA ILE A 13 -5.70 8.75 -11.71
C ILE A 13 -4.69 8.35 -10.63
N VAL A 14 -3.44 8.78 -10.75
CA VAL A 14 -2.41 8.61 -9.72
C VAL A 14 -2.03 9.98 -9.17
N LEU A 15 -2.29 10.17 -7.88
CA LEU A 15 -1.89 11.36 -7.16
C LEU A 15 -0.48 11.15 -6.59
N ILE A 16 0.43 12.06 -6.90
CA ILE A 16 1.81 12.02 -6.41
C ILE A 16 2.01 13.14 -5.41
N LYS A 17 2.52 12.79 -4.22
CA LYS A 17 2.94 13.76 -3.20
C LYS A 17 4.31 13.35 -2.67
N ASN A 18 5.26 14.27 -2.72
CA ASN A 18 6.64 14.05 -2.25
C ASN A 18 7.27 12.79 -2.86
N GLY A 19 7.02 12.57 -4.16
CA GLY A 19 7.53 11.43 -4.91
C GLY A 19 6.76 10.12 -4.71
N LEU A 20 5.77 10.04 -3.81
CA LEU A 20 5.04 8.80 -3.52
C LEU A 20 3.60 8.87 -3.99
N VAL A 21 3.02 7.73 -4.34
CA VAL A 21 1.58 7.63 -4.60
C VAL A 21 0.85 7.88 -3.30
N VAL A 22 -0.14 8.76 -3.34
CA VAL A 22 -1.01 9.04 -2.21
C VAL A 22 -2.47 8.77 -2.55
N ARG A 23 -3.22 8.30 -1.55
CA ARG A 23 -4.68 8.40 -1.59
C ARG A 23 -5.11 9.81 -1.18
N SER A 24 -6.28 10.25 -1.64
CA SER A 24 -6.93 11.49 -1.18
C SER A 24 -8.25 11.19 -0.46
N GLN A 25 -8.63 12.03 0.48
CA GLN A 25 -9.97 12.10 1.05
C GLN A 25 -10.31 13.56 1.36
N ASP A 26 -11.44 14.02 0.82
CA ASP A 26 -11.96 15.39 0.97
C ASP A 26 -10.94 16.50 0.63
N PHE A 27 -9.96 16.22 -0.25
CA PHE A 27 -8.83 17.10 -0.59
C PHE A 27 -7.95 17.52 0.61
N LYS A 28 -8.09 16.86 1.76
CA LYS A 28 -7.40 17.23 3.01
C LYS A 28 -6.45 16.14 3.48
N VAL A 29 -6.91 14.90 3.48
CA VAL A 29 -6.15 13.79 4.03
C VAL A 29 -5.47 13.06 2.89
N HIS A 30 -4.14 13.13 2.87
CA HIS A 30 -3.29 12.46 1.90
C HIS A 30 -2.39 11.46 2.60
N GLN A 31 -2.53 10.16 2.30
CA GLN A 31 -1.68 9.12 2.89
C GLN A 31 -0.88 8.42 1.80
N SER A 32 0.40 8.18 2.05
CA SER A 32 1.27 7.45 1.13
C SER A 32 0.91 5.96 1.08
N ILE A 33 0.68 5.46 -0.13
CA ILE A 33 0.20 4.10 -0.39
C ILE A 33 1.10 3.29 -1.33
N GLY A 34 2.17 3.88 -1.87
CA GLY A 34 3.15 3.10 -2.64
C GLY A 34 4.05 3.89 -3.57
N ASN A 35 4.81 3.16 -4.38
CA ASN A 35 5.72 3.68 -5.38
C ASN A 35 4.98 3.90 -6.73
N PRO A 36 5.19 5.05 -7.40
CA PRO A 36 4.54 5.34 -8.67
C PRO A 36 4.97 4.40 -9.79
N ILE A 37 6.26 4.07 -9.90
CA ILE A 37 6.79 3.25 -11.01
C ILE A 37 6.16 1.85 -11.02
N ASN A 38 6.09 1.19 -9.87
CA ASN A 38 5.45 -0.13 -9.77
C ASN A 38 3.95 -0.06 -10.06
N THR A 39 3.29 1.02 -9.62
CA THR A 39 1.87 1.24 -9.87
C THR A 39 1.59 1.42 -11.36
N ILE A 40 2.44 2.20 -12.06
CA ILE A 40 2.28 2.45 -13.50
C ILE A 40 2.62 1.22 -14.33
N ARG A 41 3.69 0.49 -14.03
CA ARG A 41 3.99 -0.80 -14.69
C ARG A 41 2.81 -1.76 -14.64
N ARG A 42 2.13 -1.82 -13.49
CA ARG A 42 0.93 -2.64 -13.32
C ARG A 42 -0.23 -2.15 -14.21
N PHE A 43 -0.46 -0.85 -14.27
CA PHE A 43 -1.49 -0.28 -15.15
C PHE A 43 -1.16 -0.49 -16.64
N SER A 44 0.10 -0.36 -17.05
CA SER A 44 0.54 -0.69 -18.40
C SER A 44 0.32 -2.17 -18.73
N ASN A 45 0.64 -3.08 -17.81
CA ASN A 45 0.37 -4.51 -17.98
C ASN A 45 -1.12 -4.87 -18.03
N TRP A 46 -1.99 -4.06 -17.40
CA TRP A 46 -3.44 -4.24 -17.45
C TRP A 46 -4.10 -3.60 -18.68
N GLY A 47 -3.32 -2.94 -19.56
CA GLY A 47 -3.82 -2.29 -20.76
C GLY A 47 -4.86 -1.21 -20.45
N VAL A 48 -4.56 -0.32 -19.49
CA VAL A 48 -5.46 0.79 -19.18
C VAL A 48 -5.59 1.77 -20.34
N ASP A 49 -6.79 2.31 -20.55
CA ASP A 49 -7.11 3.09 -21.76
C ASP A 49 -6.35 4.44 -21.83
N GLU A 50 -6.17 5.10 -20.68
CA GLU A 50 -5.44 6.37 -20.52
C GLU A 50 -4.97 6.48 -19.06
N LEU A 51 -3.92 7.23 -18.78
CA LEU A 51 -3.40 7.46 -17.42
C LEU A 51 -3.31 8.96 -17.12
N ILE A 52 -3.83 9.35 -15.95
CA ILE A 52 -3.66 10.71 -15.42
C ILE A 52 -2.71 10.69 -14.22
N ILE A 53 -1.68 11.54 -14.26
CA ILE A 53 -0.79 11.82 -13.13
C ILE A 53 -1.05 13.25 -12.64
N LEU A 54 -1.31 13.43 -11.34
CA LEU A 54 -1.42 14.75 -10.73
C LEU A 54 -0.36 14.91 -9.62
N ASP A 55 0.58 15.86 -9.80
CA ASP A 55 1.49 16.29 -8.74
C ASP A 55 0.77 17.24 -7.78
N ILE A 56 0.55 16.77 -6.55
CA ILE A 56 -0.06 17.49 -5.44
C ILE A 56 0.91 17.72 -4.27
N GLY A 57 2.21 17.56 -4.51
CA GLY A 57 3.28 17.87 -3.57
C GLY A 57 3.34 19.33 -3.14
N ASP A 58 4.20 19.63 -2.17
CA ASP A 58 4.71 20.98 -1.90
C ASP A 58 6.15 21.13 -2.47
N GLU A 59 6.66 22.35 -2.67
CA GLU A 59 7.97 22.59 -3.33
C GLU A 59 9.19 22.12 -2.48
N LYS A 60 8.95 21.57 -1.28
CA LYS A 60 9.96 21.26 -0.25
C LYS A 60 10.72 19.93 -0.45
N GLY A 61 10.72 19.35 -1.66
CA GLY A 61 11.43 18.10 -1.99
C GLY A 61 10.65 16.81 -1.69
N GLN A 62 11.22 15.66 -2.10
CA GLN A 62 10.62 14.33 -1.93
C GLN A 62 11.21 13.58 -0.72
N ASP A 63 10.40 12.75 -0.05
CA ASP A 63 10.86 11.84 1.01
C ASP A 63 10.46 10.41 0.65
N LEU A 64 11.39 9.63 0.07
CA LEU A 64 11.18 8.22 -0.27
C LEU A 64 11.10 7.31 0.96
N ARG A 65 11.30 7.86 2.15
CA ARG A 65 11.20 7.26 3.48
C ARG A 65 12.18 6.16 3.81
N ARG A 66 12.85 5.56 2.83
CA ARG A 66 13.59 4.32 3.01
C ARG A 66 14.73 4.23 1.99
N ASP A 67 15.92 3.85 2.47
CA ASP A 67 17.11 3.67 1.64
C ASP A 67 17.30 2.21 1.18
N ASP A 68 16.52 1.29 1.73
CA ASP A 68 16.55 -0.15 1.47
C ASP A 68 15.61 -0.60 0.34
N LEU A 69 14.96 0.35 -0.33
CA LEU A 69 14.13 0.08 -1.50
C LEU A 69 14.99 -0.21 -2.74
N TYR A 70 14.58 -1.17 -3.56
CA TYR A 70 15.22 -1.42 -4.85
C TYR A 70 14.99 -0.26 -5.84
N THR A 71 13.73 0.13 -6.05
CA THR A 71 13.37 1.22 -6.96
C THR A 71 13.67 2.57 -6.30
N LYS A 72 14.66 3.30 -6.83
CA LYS A 72 15.08 4.63 -6.39
C LYS A 72 15.05 5.63 -7.55
N TYR A 73 14.75 6.89 -7.25
CA TYR A 73 14.82 8.00 -8.19
C TYR A 73 15.29 9.26 -7.48
N ASP A 74 15.67 10.30 -8.24
CA ASP A 74 16.15 11.54 -7.66
C ASP A 74 15.01 12.22 -6.89
N SER A 75 15.23 12.42 -5.59
CA SER A 75 14.26 13.02 -4.67
C SER A 75 14.12 14.52 -4.87
N ASN A 76 14.99 15.17 -5.64
CA ASN A 76 15.02 16.62 -5.75
C ASN A 76 14.25 17.17 -6.95
N ASN A 77 13.92 16.34 -7.95
CA ASN A 77 13.26 16.79 -9.17
C ASN A 77 12.05 15.91 -9.52
N ILE A 78 10.85 16.49 -9.44
CA ILE A 78 9.62 15.80 -9.84
C ILE A 78 9.59 15.46 -11.33
N LEU A 79 10.30 16.23 -12.17
CA LEU A 79 10.38 15.97 -13.61
C LEU A 79 11.19 14.72 -13.93
N ASP A 80 12.24 14.41 -13.17
CA ASP A 80 12.96 13.15 -13.31
C ASP A 80 12.05 11.96 -12.99
N LEU A 81 11.21 12.10 -11.96
CA LEU A 81 10.21 11.09 -11.65
C LEU A 81 9.17 10.95 -12.77
N ILE A 82 8.63 12.05 -13.30
CA ILE A 82 7.67 12.00 -14.41
C ILE A 82 8.30 11.38 -15.66
N LYS A 83 9.57 11.68 -15.96
CA LYS A 83 10.31 11.04 -17.05
C LYS A 83 10.43 9.52 -16.85
N LYS A 84 10.75 9.06 -15.64
CA LYS A 84 10.76 7.62 -15.33
C LYS A 84 9.39 6.97 -15.40
N ILE A 85 8.34 7.73 -15.09
CA ILE A 85 6.95 7.28 -15.25
C ILE A 85 6.65 7.10 -16.74
N SER A 86 6.98 8.07 -17.61
CA SER A 86 6.71 7.97 -19.04
C SER A 86 7.43 6.79 -19.69
N GLU A 87 8.66 6.46 -19.26
CA GLU A 87 9.41 5.27 -19.72
C GLU A 87 8.68 3.92 -19.48
N VAL A 88 7.75 3.86 -18.51
CA VAL A 88 6.96 2.66 -18.20
C VAL A 88 5.47 2.82 -18.51
N THR A 89 5.07 3.93 -19.13
CA THR A 89 3.69 4.24 -19.51
C THR A 89 3.47 3.89 -20.97
N LEU A 90 2.46 3.07 -21.26
CA LEU A 90 2.21 2.52 -22.61
C LEU A 90 0.85 2.91 -23.18
N MET A 91 0.17 3.81 -22.50
CA MET A 91 -1.10 4.43 -22.90
C MET A 91 -0.92 5.95 -22.88
N PRO A 92 -1.87 6.73 -23.42
CA PRO A 92 -1.81 8.18 -23.34
C PRO A 92 -1.61 8.68 -21.91
N LEU A 93 -0.62 9.55 -21.72
CA LEU A 93 -0.20 10.10 -20.44
C LEU A 93 -0.60 11.56 -20.30
N SER A 94 -1.53 11.83 -19.40
CA SER A 94 -1.96 13.16 -19.03
C SER A 94 -1.29 13.61 -17.72
N VAL A 95 -0.51 14.70 -17.74
CA VAL A 95 0.24 15.19 -16.57
C VAL A 95 -0.29 16.53 -16.09
N GLY A 96 -0.67 16.61 -14.81
CA GLY A 96 -1.12 17.83 -14.15
C GLY A 96 -0.34 18.17 -12.90
N GLY A 97 -0.52 19.41 -12.45
CA GLY A 97 0.11 19.95 -11.24
C GLY A 97 1.28 20.88 -11.57
N ARG A 98 1.22 22.09 -11.02
CA ARG A 98 2.30 23.11 -11.06
C ARG A 98 2.75 23.52 -12.46
N ILE A 99 1.80 23.74 -13.37
CA ILE A 99 2.08 24.32 -14.69
C ILE A 99 1.62 25.77 -14.66
N LYS A 100 2.56 26.69 -14.41
CA LYS A 100 2.27 28.13 -14.19
C LYS A 100 2.63 28.98 -15.41
N ASN A 101 3.59 28.53 -16.22
CA ASN A 101 4.09 29.22 -17.41
C ASN A 101 4.27 28.27 -18.60
N PHE A 102 4.71 28.82 -19.74
CA PHE A 102 4.90 28.05 -20.98
C PHE A 102 6.04 27.03 -20.86
N ASP A 103 7.13 27.38 -20.18
CA ASP A 103 8.29 26.49 -19.99
C ASP A 103 7.92 25.27 -19.15
N ASP A 104 7.11 25.43 -18.09
CA ASP A 104 6.61 24.32 -17.28
C ASP A 104 5.86 23.31 -18.14
N ALA A 105 5.00 23.82 -19.04
CA ALA A 105 4.22 23.03 -19.97
C ALA A 105 5.11 22.34 -20.99
N GLU A 106 6.04 23.07 -21.61
CA GLU A 106 6.99 22.53 -22.58
C GLU A 106 7.83 21.41 -21.96
N GLN A 107 8.28 21.58 -20.71
CA GLN A 107 9.01 20.54 -19.99
C GLN A 107 8.18 19.27 -19.81
N ARG A 108 6.86 19.36 -19.55
CA ARG A 108 5.99 18.17 -19.43
C ARG A 108 5.88 17.41 -20.75
N PHE A 109 5.71 18.12 -21.86
CA PHE A 109 5.70 17.49 -23.19
C PHE A 109 7.05 16.85 -23.53
N LYS A 110 8.17 17.56 -23.27
CA LYS A 110 9.54 17.06 -23.53
C LYS A 110 9.88 15.77 -22.79
N ILE A 111 9.29 15.53 -21.62
CA ILE A 111 9.52 14.31 -20.82
C ILE A 111 8.49 13.20 -21.09
N GLY A 112 7.64 13.34 -22.09
CA GLY A 112 6.76 12.28 -22.59
C GLY A 112 5.31 12.35 -22.13
N ALA A 113 4.81 13.51 -21.67
CA ALA A 113 3.37 13.70 -21.52
C ALA A 113 2.71 13.90 -22.90
N ASP A 114 1.60 13.20 -23.16
CA ASP A 114 0.78 13.40 -24.35
C ASP A 114 -0.17 14.58 -24.17
N LYS A 115 -0.63 14.79 -22.93
CA LYS A 115 -1.50 15.91 -22.55
C LYS A 115 -1.03 16.57 -21.26
N ILE A 116 -1.34 17.85 -21.10
CA ILE A 116 -1.19 18.56 -19.83
C ILE A 116 -2.55 18.94 -19.24
N ILE A 117 -2.62 18.93 -17.91
CA ILE A 117 -3.84 19.26 -17.16
C ILE A 117 -3.67 20.58 -16.42
N LEU A 118 -4.53 21.54 -16.72
CA LEU A 118 -4.51 22.91 -16.18
C LEU A 118 -5.74 23.17 -15.30
N ASN A 119 -5.53 23.76 -14.11
CA ASN A 119 -6.59 24.10 -13.15
C ASN A 119 -6.54 25.59 -12.82
N THR A 120 -5.69 26.01 -11.88
CA THR A 120 -5.52 27.41 -11.47
C THR A 120 -5.28 28.36 -12.66
N THR A 121 -4.46 27.93 -13.62
CA THR A 121 -4.10 28.67 -14.84
C THR A 121 -5.33 29.05 -15.69
N LEU A 122 -6.40 28.26 -15.66
CA LEU A 122 -7.65 28.53 -16.38
C LEU A 122 -8.32 29.86 -15.95
N VAL A 123 -8.04 30.25 -14.71
CA VAL A 123 -8.59 31.47 -14.11
C VAL A 123 -7.56 32.58 -14.14
N GLU A 124 -6.31 32.28 -13.76
CA GLU A 124 -5.28 33.29 -13.51
C GLU A 124 -4.48 33.68 -14.76
N ASN A 125 -4.38 32.82 -15.79
CA ASN A 125 -3.64 33.14 -17.02
C ASN A 125 -4.26 32.48 -18.28
N PRO A 126 -5.40 33.00 -18.79
CA PRO A 126 -6.05 32.48 -19.99
C PRO A 126 -5.21 32.62 -21.27
N ASP A 127 -4.37 33.66 -21.38
CA ASP A 127 -3.55 33.90 -22.57
C ASP A 127 -2.50 32.81 -22.77
N LEU A 128 -1.93 32.29 -21.68
CA LEU A 128 -1.06 31.11 -21.74
C LEU A 128 -1.78 29.90 -22.35
N ILE A 129 -3.06 29.70 -22.06
CA ILE A 129 -3.84 28.58 -22.63
C ILE A 129 -3.98 28.74 -24.13
N LEU A 130 -4.29 29.96 -24.61
CA LEU A 130 -4.38 30.23 -26.05
C LEU A 130 -3.04 29.95 -26.76
N GLN A 131 -1.92 30.32 -26.14
CA GLN A 131 -0.58 30.03 -26.67
C GLN A 131 -0.32 28.51 -26.73
N LEU A 132 -0.68 27.77 -25.67
CA LEU A 132 -0.48 26.32 -25.59
C LEU A 132 -1.36 25.58 -26.61
N VAL A 133 -2.63 25.96 -26.74
CA VAL A 133 -3.55 25.41 -27.75
C VAL A 133 -3.02 25.69 -29.16
N LYS A 134 -2.54 26.91 -29.44
CA LYS A 134 -1.93 27.26 -30.72
C LYS A 134 -0.68 26.42 -31.03
N ARG A 135 0.14 26.11 -30.01
CA ARG A 135 1.42 25.39 -30.18
C ARG A 135 1.28 23.87 -30.28
N TYR A 136 0.41 23.27 -29.46
CA TYR A 136 0.31 21.82 -29.27
C TYR A 136 -1.02 21.22 -29.75
N GLY A 137 -2.03 22.06 -30.02
CA GLY A 137 -3.38 21.66 -30.40
C GLY A 137 -4.29 21.40 -29.20
N SER A 138 -5.60 21.53 -29.43
CA SER A 138 -6.63 21.38 -28.40
C SER A 138 -6.57 20.03 -27.69
N GLN A 139 -6.30 18.95 -28.42
CA GLN A 139 -6.26 17.58 -27.90
C GLN A 139 -5.18 17.34 -26.83
N ALA A 140 -4.16 18.20 -26.79
CA ALA A 140 -3.06 18.12 -25.83
C ALA A 140 -3.34 18.86 -24.52
N ILE A 141 -4.44 19.62 -24.43
CA ILE A 141 -4.75 20.49 -23.30
C ILE A 141 -6.05 20.03 -22.64
N VAL A 142 -5.99 19.75 -21.34
CA VAL A 142 -7.13 19.32 -20.52
C VAL A 142 -7.39 20.35 -19.42
N ALA A 143 -8.64 20.80 -19.29
CA ALA A 143 -9.07 21.63 -18.16
C ALA A 143 -9.50 20.75 -16.99
N SER A 144 -8.85 20.90 -15.83
CA SER A 144 -9.33 20.34 -14.57
C SER A 144 -10.20 21.36 -13.84
N ILE A 145 -11.44 20.98 -13.56
CA ILE A 145 -12.39 21.79 -12.78
C ILE A 145 -12.68 21.03 -11.49
N ASP A 146 -12.20 21.54 -10.37
CA ASP A 146 -12.59 21.04 -9.05
C ASP A 146 -13.84 21.79 -8.58
N ALA A 147 -14.91 21.05 -8.30
CA ALA A 147 -16.19 21.63 -7.93
C ALA A 147 -16.66 21.14 -6.57
N LYS A 148 -17.22 22.05 -5.78
CA LYS A 148 -17.85 21.76 -4.49
C LYS A 148 -19.24 22.34 -4.42
N LYS A 149 -20.19 21.52 -4.01
CA LYS A 149 -21.54 21.94 -3.64
C LYS A 149 -21.52 22.54 -2.24
N ILE A 150 -22.04 23.75 -2.12
CA ILE A 150 -22.25 24.49 -0.87
C ILE A 150 -23.69 24.99 -0.88
N GLY A 151 -24.50 24.48 0.04
CA GLY A 151 -25.96 24.67 0.00
C GLY A 151 -26.55 24.05 -1.27
N SER A 152 -27.32 24.83 -2.01
CA SER A 152 -27.93 24.43 -3.29
C SER A 152 -26.99 24.59 -4.51
N ASN A 153 -25.91 25.38 -4.37
CA ASN A 153 -25.09 25.84 -5.50
C ASN A 153 -23.75 25.11 -5.59
N TYR A 154 -23.22 25.04 -6.83
CA TYR A 154 -21.87 24.56 -7.10
C TYR A 154 -20.92 25.72 -7.35
N PHE A 155 -19.74 25.64 -6.74
CA PHE A 155 -18.66 26.60 -6.89
C PHE A 155 -17.39 25.90 -7.36
N ALA A 156 -16.63 26.55 -8.24
CA ALA A 156 -15.31 26.11 -8.65
C ALA A 156 -14.25 26.43 -7.58
N PHE A 157 -13.22 25.60 -7.48
CA PHE A 157 -12.10 25.73 -6.57
C PHE A 157 -10.78 25.62 -7.33
N ILE A 158 -9.78 26.35 -6.86
CA ILE A 158 -8.39 26.31 -7.35
C ILE A 158 -7.43 26.14 -6.17
N ASP A 159 -6.12 26.12 -6.45
CA ASP A 159 -5.06 25.96 -5.43
C ASP A 159 -5.25 24.67 -4.59
N GLY A 160 -5.44 23.54 -5.28
CA GLY A 160 -5.64 22.24 -4.65
C GLY A 160 -6.88 22.19 -3.76
N GLY A 161 -7.96 22.86 -4.16
CA GLY A 161 -9.22 22.88 -3.41
C GLY A 161 -9.26 23.87 -2.23
N LYS A 162 -8.23 24.71 -2.05
CA LYS A 162 -8.13 25.65 -0.92
C LYS A 162 -8.84 26.98 -1.19
N LYS A 163 -8.78 27.49 -2.43
CA LYS A 163 -9.34 28.79 -2.81
C LYS A 163 -10.67 28.60 -3.53
N LYS A 164 -11.77 28.99 -2.86
CA LYS A 164 -13.11 29.03 -3.46
C LYS A 164 -13.19 30.19 -4.44
N LEU A 165 -13.76 29.93 -5.63
CA LEU A 165 -14.17 30.98 -6.56
C LEU A 165 -15.66 31.27 -6.39
N ASN A 166 -16.05 32.53 -6.59
CA ASN A 166 -17.47 32.90 -6.76
C ASN A 166 -17.96 32.66 -8.20
N ILE A 167 -17.43 31.62 -8.85
CA ILE A 167 -17.71 31.25 -10.23
C ILE A 167 -18.30 29.84 -10.23
N SER A 168 -19.35 29.66 -11.02
CA SER A 168 -19.95 28.35 -11.20
C SER A 168 -19.06 27.46 -12.08
N PRO A 169 -18.89 26.16 -11.78
CA PRO A 169 -18.10 25.27 -12.63
C PRO A 169 -18.63 25.18 -14.07
N PHE A 170 -19.93 25.44 -14.30
CA PHE A 170 -20.52 25.45 -15.65
C PHE A 170 -20.02 26.63 -16.49
N VAL A 171 -19.83 27.80 -15.86
CA VAL A 171 -19.26 28.98 -16.54
C VAL A 171 -17.80 28.71 -16.88
N LEU A 172 -17.07 28.09 -15.95
CA LEU A 172 -15.67 27.74 -16.17
C LEU A 172 -15.50 26.68 -17.28
N ALA A 173 -16.41 25.72 -17.37
CA ALA A 173 -16.43 24.72 -18.45
C ALA A 173 -16.64 25.35 -19.83
N LYS A 174 -17.60 26.26 -19.98
CA LYS A 174 -17.80 27.02 -21.22
C LYS A 174 -16.61 27.90 -21.57
N LYS A 175 -15.97 28.51 -20.56
CA LYS A 175 -14.73 29.28 -20.75
C LYS A 175 -13.59 28.39 -21.25
N ALA A 176 -13.43 27.19 -20.69
CA ALA A 176 -12.43 26.23 -21.15
C ALA A 176 -12.63 25.89 -22.64
N GLU A 177 -13.87 25.58 -23.03
CA GLU A 177 -14.22 25.33 -24.44
C GLU A 177 -13.93 26.55 -25.34
N SER A 178 -14.28 27.77 -24.93
CA SER A 178 -14.01 28.98 -25.72
C SER A 178 -12.51 29.29 -25.87
N LEU A 179 -11.68 28.80 -24.95
CA LEU A 179 -10.21 28.91 -25.03
C LEU A 179 -9.59 27.85 -25.94
N GLY A 180 -10.39 26.98 -26.56
CA GLY A 180 -9.93 25.92 -27.45
C GLY A 180 -9.33 24.71 -26.72
N ILE A 181 -9.65 24.51 -25.44
CA ILE A 181 -9.25 23.30 -24.70
C ILE A 181 -9.98 22.07 -25.27
N GLY A 182 -9.29 20.94 -25.42
CA GLY A 182 -9.86 19.75 -26.06
C GLY A 182 -10.63 18.81 -25.14
N GLU A 183 -10.47 18.90 -23.82
CA GLU A 183 -11.12 17.97 -22.88
C GLU A 183 -11.25 18.57 -21.47
N ILE A 184 -12.29 18.17 -20.72
CA ILE A 184 -12.53 18.61 -19.33
C ILE A 184 -12.50 17.42 -18.36
N LEU A 185 -11.67 17.51 -17.33
CA LEU A 185 -11.72 16.68 -16.13
C LEU A 185 -12.54 17.38 -15.03
N ILE A 186 -13.73 16.88 -14.73
CA ILE A 186 -14.59 17.41 -13.66
C ILE A 186 -14.49 16.55 -12.40
N ASN A 187 -14.04 17.12 -11.29
CA ASN A 187 -13.89 16.41 -10.02
C ASN A 187 -14.80 16.98 -8.92
N SER A 188 -15.62 16.13 -8.31
CA SER A 188 -16.48 16.52 -7.18
C SER A 188 -15.72 16.42 -5.85
N ILE A 189 -15.36 17.56 -5.27
CA ILE A 189 -14.68 17.63 -3.96
C ILE A 189 -15.52 16.97 -2.86
N ASN A 190 -16.86 17.07 -2.91
CA ASN A 190 -17.74 16.45 -1.90
C ASN A 190 -17.76 14.92 -1.97
N LYS A 191 -17.40 14.34 -3.12
CA LYS A 191 -17.39 12.89 -3.34
C LYS A 191 -15.99 12.30 -3.31
N ASP A 192 -14.94 13.12 -3.42
CA ASP A 192 -13.55 12.69 -3.44
C ASP A 192 -13.16 11.79 -2.25
N GLY A 193 -12.65 10.61 -2.56
CA GLY A 193 -12.25 9.61 -1.57
C GLY A 193 -13.37 9.03 -0.69
N THR A 194 -14.64 9.32 -0.94
CA THR A 194 -15.77 8.82 -0.13
C THR A 194 -16.16 7.38 -0.46
N GLY A 195 -15.96 6.94 -1.71
CA GLY A 195 -16.40 5.64 -2.20
C GLY A 195 -17.92 5.46 -2.30
N THR A 196 -18.71 6.55 -2.30
CA THR A 196 -20.19 6.52 -2.24
C THR A 196 -20.89 6.74 -3.59
N GLY A 197 -20.15 6.66 -4.70
CA GLY A 197 -20.63 6.94 -6.06
C GLY A 197 -20.36 8.38 -6.50
N TYR A 198 -20.38 8.59 -7.83
CA TYR A 198 -20.11 9.87 -8.46
C TYR A 198 -21.20 10.92 -8.21
N ASP A 199 -20.89 12.20 -8.44
CA ASP A 199 -21.89 13.26 -8.50
C ASP A 199 -22.50 13.36 -9.92
N TYR A 200 -23.50 12.52 -10.18
CA TYR A 200 -24.16 12.46 -11.50
C TYR A 200 -24.77 13.81 -11.91
N LYS A 201 -25.29 14.60 -10.96
CA LYS A 201 -25.93 15.88 -11.26
C LYS A 201 -24.91 16.89 -11.78
N LEU A 202 -23.76 16.98 -11.12
CA LEU A 202 -22.66 17.83 -11.55
C LEU A 202 -22.13 17.40 -12.93
N ILE A 203 -21.78 16.11 -13.07
CA ILE A 203 -21.16 15.58 -14.28
C ILE A 203 -22.11 15.75 -15.47
N ASN A 204 -23.38 15.35 -15.33
CA ASN A 204 -24.37 15.49 -16.40
C ASN A 204 -24.58 16.94 -16.84
N LYS A 205 -24.63 17.88 -15.89
CA LYS A 205 -24.83 19.30 -16.22
C LYS A 205 -23.61 19.90 -16.93
N ILE A 206 -22.40 19.49 -16.58
CA ILE A 206 -21.17 19.89 -17.29
C ILE A 206 -21.15 19.27 -18.69
N SER A 207 -21.35 17.96 -18.83
CA SER A 207 -21.31 17.26 -20.12
C SER A 207 -22.36 17.73 -21.11
N ASN A 208 -23.48 18.30 -20.65
CA ASN A 208 -24.50 18.90 -21.53
C ASN A 208 -24.25 20.38 -21.84
N SER A 209 -23.28 21.01 -21.20
CA SER A 209 -23.02 22.46 -21.34
C SER A 209 -21.91 22.80 -22.34
N VAL A 210 -21.19 21.78 -22.82
CA VAL A 210 -20.03 21.86 -23.72
C VAL A 210 -20.11 20.73 -24.74
N LYS A 211 -19.42 20.89 -25.87
CA LYS A 211 -19.31 19.91 -26.97
C LYS A 211 -18.03 19.07 -26.89
N ILE A 212 -17.02 19.56 -26.16
CA ILE A 212 -15.76 18.83 -25.96
C ILE A 212 -15.92 17.68 -24.95
N PRO A 213 -15.09 16.61 -25.05
CA PRO A 213 -15.13 15.48 -24.13
C PRO A 213 -15.07 15.84 -22.64
N VAL A 214 -15.85 15.11 -21.82
CA VAL A 214 -15.88 15.26 -20.36
C VAL A 214 -15.52 13.96 -19.64
N ILE A 215 -14.51 14.03 -18.78
CA ILE A 215 -14.07 12.97 -17.87
C ILE A 215 -14.70 13.19 -16.49
N GLY A 216 -15.59 12.29 -16.07
CA GLY A 216 -16.22 12.33 -14.74
C GLY A 216 -15.35 11.74 -13.63
N CYS A 217 -15.09 12.49 -12.57
CA CYS A 217 -14.25 12.07 -11.44
C CYS A 217 -14.88 12.37 -10.06
N GLY A 218 -14.51 11.56 -9.06
CA GLY A 218 -14.82 11.76 -7.65
C GLY A 218 -15.98 10.89 -7.16
N GLY A 219 -15.68 9.87 -6.36
CA GLY A 219 -16.69 9.08 -5.62
C GLY A 219 -16.74 7.58 -5.91
N ALA A 220 -16.03 7.06 -6.92
CA ALA A 220 -15.99 5.62 -7.20
C ALA A 220 -15.55 4.79 -5.99
N GLY A 221 -16.19 3.62 -5.81
CA GLY A 221 -16.01 2.77 -4.62
C GLY A 221 -16.44 1.33 -4.82
N GLU A 222 -17.36 1.08 -5.75
CA GLU A 222 -17.79 -0.25 -6.21
C GLU A 222 -17.87 -0.26 -7.74
N TYR A 223 -17.77 -1.43 -8.36
CA TYR A 223 -17.75 -1.55 -9.83
C TYR A 223 -19.00 -0.94 -10.49
N ASN A 224 -20.18 -1.08 -9.87
CA ASN A 224 -21.43 -0.51 -10.39
C ASN A 224 -21.43 1.02 -10.43
N HIS A 225 -20.56 1.71 -9.66
CA HIS A 225 -20.49 3.17 -9.71
C HIS A 225 -20.05 3.69 -11.08
N PHE A 226 -19.20 2.95 -11.80
CA PHE A 226 -18.78 3.31 -13.16
C PHE A 226 -19.96 3.25 -14.13
N SER A 227 -20.65 2.11 -14.18
CA SER A 227 -21.85 1.89 -15.02
C SER A 227 -22.94 2.92 -14.71
N ASN A 228 -23.19 3.18 -13.43
CA ASN A 228 -24.18 4.18 -13.01
C ASN A 228 -23.82 5.58 -13.48
N CYS A 229 -22.54 5.99 -13.43
CA CYS A 229 -22.12 7.29 -13.93
C CYS A 229 -22.36 7.42 -15.44
N ILE A 230 -21.97 6.40 -16.21
CA ILE A 230 -22.13 6.41 -17.68
C ILE A 230 -23.62 6.44 -18.07
N ASN A 231 -24.46 5.65 -17.39
CA ASN A 231 -25.89 5.63 -17.68
C ASN A 231 -26.59 6.96 -17.36
N ASN A 232 -26.23 7.60 -16.23
CA ASN A 232 -26.91 8.80 -15.73
C ASN A 232 -26.32 10.13 -16.24
N THR A 233 -25.28 10.10 -17.05
CA THR A 233 -24.60 11.32 -17.55
C THR A 233 -24.24 11.17 -19.03
N ASN A 234 -23.75 12.25 -19.66
CA ASN A 234 -23.24 12.21 -21.04
C ASN A 234 -21.71 12.31 -21.08
N CYS A 235 -21.00 11.89 -20.02
CA CYS A 235 -19.54 11.87 -20.00
C CYS A 235 -18.96 10.86 -21.01
N ASP A 236 -17.79 11.17 -21.53
CA ASP A 236 -17.06 10.35 -22.51
C ASP A 236 -16.05 9.41 -21.84
N ALA A 237 -15.69 9.72 -20.60
CA ALA A 237 -14.83 8.89 -19.78
C ALA A 237 -15.22 8.98 -18.30
N VAL A 238 -14.89 7.93 -17.55
CA VAL A 238 -14.98 7.91 -16.09
C VAL A 238 -13.61 7.64 -15.51
N ALA A 239 -13.25 8.43 -14.49
CA ALA A 239 -11.95 8.35 -13.84
C ALA A 239 -12.07 8.04 -12.35
N ALA A 240 -11.06 7.37 -11.80
CA ALA A 240 -10.95 7.12 -10.37
C ALA A 240 -9.49 7.00 -9.93
N ALA A 241 -9.19 7.46 -8.71
CA ALA A 241 -7.86 7.31 -8.10
C ALA A 241 -7.84 6.13 -7.12
N ASN A 242 -8.28 6.38 -5.88
CA ASN A 242 -8.25 5.43 -4.76
C ASN A 242 -8.72 4.01 -5.10
N PHE A 243 -9.80 3.87 -5.87
CA PHE A 243 -10.40 2.58 -6.21
C PHE A 243 -9.40 1.59 -6.81
N PHE A 244 -8.58 2.03 -7.76
CA PHE A 244 -7.63 1.14 -8.46
C PHE A 244 -6.41 0.74 -7.62
N HIS A 245 -6.24 1.33 -6.44
CA HIS A 245 -5.15 1.02 -5.54
C HIS A 245 -5.51 -0.02 -4.47
N PHE A 246 -6.80 -0.23 -4.20
CA PHE A 246 -7.25 -0.98 -3.03
C PHE A 246 -7.54 -2.46 -3.29
N TYR A 247 -7.69 -2.85 -4.56
CA TYR A 247 -7.94 -4.23 -4.96
C TYR A 247 -6.98 -4.68 -6.06
N GLU A 248 -6.60 -5.96 -6.01
CA GLU A 248 -5.81 -6.60 -7.06
C GLU A 248 -6.68 -6.77 -8.32
N LEU A 249 -6.11 -6.54 -9.50
CA LEU A 249 -6.84 -6.57 -10.78
C LEU A 249 -8.08 -5.66 -10.85
N SER A 250 -8.14 -4.61 -10.02
CA SER A 250 -9.26 -3.67 -9.93
C SER A 250 -9.67 -3.06 -11.27
N TYR A 251 -8.71 -2.74 -12.14
CA TYR A 251 -9.01 -2.20 -13.46
C TYR A 251 -9.55 -3.27 -14.41
N PRO A 252 -8.89 -4.44 -14.59
CA PRO A 252 -9.47 -5.56 -15.37
C PRO A 252 -10.89 -5.94 -14.94
N PHE A 253 -11.18 -5.99 -13.64
CA PHE A 253 -12.52 -6.31 -13.15
C PHE A 253 -13.53 -5.18 -13.36
N ALA A 254 -13.12 -3.91 -13.27
CA ALA A 254 -13.98 -2.80 -13.63
C ALA A 254 -14.33 -2.81 -15.12
N LYS A 255 -13.35 -3.09 -15.99
CA LYS A 255 -13.57 -3.25 -17.44
C LYS A 255 -14.47 -4.44 -17.74
N LYS A 256 -14.25 -5.59 -17.09
CA LYS A 256 -15.14 -6.77 -17.17
C LYS A 256 -16.58 -6.40 -16.87
N LYS A 257 -16.81 -5.69 -15.75
CA LYS A 257 -18.16 -5.30 -15.34
C LYS A 257 -18.82 -4.36 -16.36
N LEU A 258 -18.08 -3.41 -16.93
CA LEU A 258 -18.59 -2.51 -17.96
C LEU A 258 -18.96 -3.25 -19.26
N LEU A 259 -18.14 -4.23 -19.67
CA LEU A 259 -18.43 -5.09 -20.81
C LEU A 259 -19.70 -5.93 -20.57
N GLU A 260 -19.85 -6.51 -19.38
CA GLU A 260 -21.06 -7.26 -18.98
C GLU A 260 -22.33 -6.39 -18.97
N ASP A 261 -22.21 -5.10 -18.64
CA ASP A 261 -23.32 -4.14 -18.69
C ASP A 261 -23.63 -3.66 -20.13
N GLY A 262 -22.82 -4.08 -21.11
CA GLY A 262 -23.00 -3.83 -22.54
C GLY A 262 -22.41 -2.50 -23.02
N PHE A 263 -21.41 -1.96 -22.34
CA PHE A 263 -20.65 -0.80 -22.83
C PHE A 263 -19.55 -1.24 -23.81
N ASN A 264 -19.33 -0.45 -24.86
CA ASN A 264 -18.29 -0.71 -25.85
C ASN A 264 -16.90 -0.27 -25.33
N LEU A 265 -16.09 -1.24 -24.93
CA LEU A 265 -14.69 -1.10 -24.53
C LEU A 265 -13.86 -2.21 -25.16
N PRO A 266 -12.52 -2.06 -25.27
CA PRO A 266 -11.65 -3.17 -25.64
C PRO A 266 -11.78 -4.34 -24.63
N PRO A 267 -11.67 -5.60 -25.06
CA PRO A 267 -11.70 -6.75 -24.15
C PRO A 267 -10.54 -6.72 -23.16
N VAL A 268 -10.71 -7.40 -22.03
CA VAL A 268 -9.64 -7.60 -21.06
C VAL A 268 -8.62 -8.60 -21.64
N SER A 269 -7.36 -8.21 -21.70
CA SER A 269 -6.25 -9.08 -22.15
C SER A 269 -5.19 -9.17 -21.06
N LEU A 270 -4.97 -10.38 -20.53
CA LEU A 270 -3.99 -10.68 -19.48
C LEU A 270 -3.08 -11.87 -19.81
N ASP A 271 -3.22 -12.46 -21.01
CA ASP A 271 -2.63 -13.75 -21.36
C ASP A 271 -1.12 -13.69 -21.56
N ASN A 272 -0.57 -12.50 -21.80
CA ASN A 272 0.86 -12.23 -21.73
C ASN A 272 1.04 -10.84 -21.14
N THR A 273 1.94 -10.71 -20.16
CA THR A 273 2.44 -9.38 -19.82
C THR A 273 3.26 -8.88 -21.00
N GLN A 274 2.56 -8.33 -22.00
CA GLN A 274 3.09 -8.06 -23.34
C GLN A 274 4.34 -7.17 -23.31
N TRP A 275 4.45 -6.35 -22.27
CA TRP A 275 5.44 -5.29 -22.18
C TRP A 275 6.41 -5.45 -21.01
N PHE A 276 5.91 -5.81 -19.82
CA PHE A 276 6.74 -5.97 -18.64
C PHE A 276 6.42 -7.26 -17.91
N SER A 277 7.41 -8.08 -17.57
CA SER A 277 7.21 -9.13 -16.57
C SER A 277 6.56 -8.56 -15.31
N ARG A 278 5.66 -9.35 -14.71
CA ARG A 278 4.98 -8.97 -13.46
C ARG A 278 6.02 -8.65 -12.38
N GLU A 279 6.98 -9.55 -12.18
CA GLU A 279 8.14 -9.28 -11.33
C GLU A 279 9.07 -8.29 -12.03
N PRO A 280 9.69 -7.35 -11.28
CA PRO A 280 10.75 -6.53 -11.86
C PRO A 280 11.90 -7.39 -12.40
N ASN A 281 12.60 -6.89 -13.42
CA ASN A 281 13.78 -7.54 -13.94
C ASN A 281 15.01 -7.04 -13.16
N TYR A 282 15.81 -7.97 -12.64
CA TYR A 282 16.99 -7.67 -11.82
C TYR A 282 18.24 -8.16 -12.54
N LYS A 283 19.21 -7.28 -12.75
CA LYS A 283 20.53 -7.73 -13.20
C LYS A 283 21.29 -8.31 -12.02
N ARG A 284 21.73 -9.56 -12.13
CA ARG A 284 22.50 -10.26 -11.06
C ARG A 284 23.76 -9.48 -10.66
N SER A 285 24.42 -8.83 -11.62
CA SER A 285 25.59 -7.98 -11.38
C SER A 285 25.26 -6.78 -10.48
N GLU A 286 24.08 -6.16 -10.64
CA GLU A 286 23.63 -5.03 -9.83
C GLU A 286 23.33 -5.46 -8.38
N ILE A 287 22.61 -6.59 -8.19
CA ILE A 287 22.35 -7.14 -6.86
C ILE A 287 23.67 -7.48 -6.15
N LYS A 288 24.61 -8.13 -6.84
CA LYS A 288 25.94 -8.45 -6.30
C LYS A 288 26.71 -7.19 -5.92
N LYS A 289 26.66 -6.14 -6.77
CA LYS A 289 27.28 -4.84 -6.49
C LYS A 289 26.71 -4.21 -5.22
N LEU A 290 25.38 -4.17 -5.06
CA LEU A 290 24.72 -3.61 -3.88
C LEU A 290 25.16 -4.31 -2.58
N ILE A 291 25.22 -5.65 -2.59
CA ILE A 291 25.67 -6.44 -1.44
C ILE A 291 27.14 -6.14 -1.13
N ASN A 292 28.00 -6.14 -2.14
CA ASN A 292 29.44 -5.91 -1.97
C ASN A 292 29.73 -4.49 -1.45
N GLU A 293 29.05 -3.48 -1.98
CA GLU A 293 29.16 -2.10 -1.50
C GLU A 293 28.71 -1.98 -0.03
N ARG A 294 27.63 -2.67 0.34
CA ARG A 294 27.15 -2.74 1.72
C ARG A 294 28.20 -3.35 2.65
N ILE A 295 28.75 -4.50 2.25
CA ILE A 295 29.77 -5.24 3.01
C ILE A 295 31.05 -4.40 3.15
N LYS A 296 31.50 -3.75 2.08
CA LYS A 296 32.68 -2.87 2.08
C LYS A 296 32.46 -1.65 2.99
N LYS A 297 31.29 -1.01 2.89
CA LYS A 297 30.93 0.11 3.78
C LYS A 297 30.92 -0.32 5.24
N SER A 298 30.43 -1.53 5.53
CA SER A 298 30.37 -2.07 6.89
C SER A 298 31.74 -2.28 7.55
N THR A 299 32.83 -2.31 6.77
CA THR A 299 34.19 -2.51 7.31
C THR A 299 34.95 -1.21 7.54
N THR A 300 34.40 -0.06 7.13
CA THR A 300 35.03 1.25 7.35
C THR A 300 34.40 1.97 8.56
N ASP A 301 35.11 2.95 9.12
CA ASP A 301 34.60 3.77 10.21
C ASP A 301 33.39 4.61 9.73
N PRO A 302 32.24 4.64 10.45
CA PRO A 302 31.08 5.42 10.03
C PRO A 302 31.31 6.92 9.82
N SER A 303 32.33 7.50 10.46
CA SER A 303 32.76 8.89 10.21
C SER A 303 33.18 9.14 8.76
N THR A 304 33.63 8.10 8.04
CA THR A 304 34.05 8.18 6.63
C THR A 304 32.89 8.10 5.64
N TRP A 305 31.66 7.81 6.09
CA TRP A 305 30.54 7.53 5.19
C TRP A 305 29.89 8.78 4.58
N GLY A 306 30.40 9.99 4.87
CA GLY A 306 29.71 11.24 4.52
C GLY A 306 28.33 11.33 5.16
N TYR A 307 28.17 10.74 6.35
CA TYR A 307 26.91 10.67 7.05
C TYR A 307 26.54 12.05 7.62
N LYS A 308 25.54 12.69 7.02
CA LYS A 308 24.97 13.96 7.48
C LYS A 308 23.50 13.74 7.84
N LYS A 309 23.12 14.05 9.08
CA LYS A 309 21.72 14.00 9.52
C LYS A 309 20.92 14.97 8.66
N GLU A 310 19.77 14.51 8.16
CA GLU A 310 18.87 15.36 7.40
C GLU A 310 18.28 16.46 8.30
N THR A 311 17.98 17.62 7.71
CA THR A 311 17.42 18.77 8.43
C THR A 311 15.98 18.54 8.90
N ILE A 312 15.32 17.48 8.41
CA ILE A 312 13.94 17.13 8.78
C ILE A 312 13.91 16.71 10.24
N LYS A 313 13.30 17.55 11.09
CA LYS A 313 13.13 17.24 12.52
C LYS A 313 12.18 16.06 12.71
N MET A 314 12.63 15.08 13.49
CA MET A 314 11.81 13.96 13.94
C MET A 314 10.59 14.43 14.73
N LYS A 315 9.42 13.89 14.37
CA LYS A 315 8.15 14.15 15.06
C LYS A 315 7.66 12.87 15.73
N TYR A 316 7.09 13.03 16.91
CA TYR A 316 6.38 11.96 17.61
C TYR A 316 4.92 12.34 17.77
N CYS A 317 4.02 11.35 17.66
CA CYS A 317 2.59 11.57 17.83
C CYS A 317 2.30 12.16 19.21
N LYS A 318 1.50 13.22 19.30
CA LYS A 318 1.13 13.78 20.62
C LYS A 318 0.23 12.83 21.42
N LYS A 319 -0.49 11.90 20.77
CA LYS A 319 -1.44 10.97 21.41
C LYS A 319 -0.85 9.59 21.74
N CYS A 320 -0.07 8.99 20.84
CA CYS A 320 0.59 7.70 21.05
C CYS A 320 2.12 7.84 20.97
N THR A 321 2.87 6.76 20.74
CA THR A 321 4.35 6.75 20.74
C THR A 321 4.99 6.72 19.35
N VAL A 322 4.20 6.72 18.26
CA VAL A 322 4.71 6.48 16.90
C VAL A 322 5.53 7.67 16.37
N PRO A 323 6.75 7.44 15.83
CA PRO A 323 7.58 8.46 15.18
C PRO A 323 7.20 8.72 13.71
N SER A 324 7.68 9.84 13.17
CA SER A 324 7.62 10.16 11.73
C SER A 324 8.50 9.25 10.86
N SER A 325 9.59 8.69 11.41
CA SER A 325 10.43 7.69 10.74
C SER A 325 9.83 6.27 10.73
N SER A 326 8.56 6.11 11.11
CA SER A 326 7.92 4.80 11.20
C SER A 326 8.15 3.98 9.92
N ALA A 327 8.51 2.71 10.08
CA ALA A 327 8.78 1.79 8.97
C ALA A 327 7.54 1.62 8.06
N SER A 328 6.35 1.80 8.63
CA SER A 328 5.08 1.95 7.93
C SER A 328 4.74 3.44 7.75
N PRO A 329 4.37 3.89 6.54
CA PRO A 329 4.07 5.30 6.28
C PRO A 329 3.05 5.88 7.27
N VAL A 330 3.43 6.97 7.94
CA VAL A 330 2.56 7.73 8.86
C VAL A 330 2.60 9.20 8.47
N GLU A 331 1.45 9.85 8.56
CA GLU A 331 1.32 11.31 8.43
C GLU A 331 0.78 11.92 9.72
N PHE A 332 0.98 13.22 9.90
CA PHE A 332 0.50 13.97 11.04
C PHE A 332 -0.43 15.08 10.58
N ASN A 333 -1.53 15.29 11.30
CA ASN A 333 -2.34 16.49 11.12
C ASN A 333 -1.71 17.70 11.84
N ASP A 334 -2.32 18.88 11.68
CA ASP A 334 -1.85 20.13 12.27
C ASP A 334 -1.77 20.10 13.81
N LYS A 335 -2.52 19.19 14.45
CA LYS A 335 -2.47 18.95 15.90
C LYS A 335 -1.33 18.02 16.34
N GLY A 336 -0.51 17.52 15.40
CA GLY A 336 0.57 16.57 15.68
C GLY A 336 0.07 15.15 16.02
N ILE A 337 -1.14 14.77 15.60
CA ILE A 337 -1.69 13.42 15.81
C ILE A 337 -1.47 12.58 14.55
N CYS A 338 -0.86 11.41 14.70
CA CYS A 338 -0.57 10.53 13.57
C CYS A 338 -1.83 9.89 12.97
N THR A 339 -1.78 9.56 11.68
CA THR A 339 -2.87 8.91 10.91
C THR A 339 -3.36 7.62 11.57
N GLY A 340 -2.48 6.81 12.18
CA GLY A 340 -2.89 5.60 12.88
C GLY A 340 -3.83 5.85 14.07
N CYS A 341 -3.59 6.93 14.83
CA CYS A 341 -4.51 7.35 15.89
C CYS A 341 -5.82 7.92 15.33
N GLN A 342 -5.76 8.66 14.22
CA GLN A 342 -6.95 9.22 13.57
C GLN A 342 -7.86 8.11 13.03
N MET A 343 -7.29 7.10 12.35
CA MET A 343 -8.05 5.96 11.80
C MET A 343 -8.59 5.06 12.89
N SER A 344 -7.84 4.85 13.98
CA SER A 344 -8.34 4.12 15.14
C SER A 344 -9.57 4.78 15.75
N TYR A 345 -9.59 6.11 15.88
CA TYR A 345 -10.78 6.83 16.34
C TYR A 345 -11.98 6.65 15.38
N LYS A 346 -11.76 6.75 14.07
CA LYS A 346 -12.83 6.46 13.07
C LYS A 346 -13.40 5.05 13.24
N LYS A 347 -12.56 4.05 13.50
CA LYS A 347 -12.97 2.65 13.74
C LYS A 347 -13.86 2.52 14.99
N PHE A 348 -13.53 3.21 16.08
CA PHE A 348 -14.36 3.18 17.30
C PHE A 348 -15.76 3.79 17.12
N ASN A 349 -15.90 4.72 16.17
CA ASN A 349 -17.19 5.34 15.86
C ASN A 349 -18.09 4.49 14.95
N ILE A 350 -17.65 3.30 14.50
CA ILE A 350 -18.49 2.40 13.71
C ILE A 350 -19.48 1.71 14.64
N THR A 351 -20.76 1.95 14.38
CA THR A 351 -21.87 1.40 15.17
C THR A 351 -22.02 -0.12 14.99
N ARG A 352 -22.68 -0.78 15.95
CA ARG A 352 -23.02 -2.21 15.85
C ARG A 352 -23.82 -2.54 14.58
N LYS A 353 -24.74 -1.66 14.17
CA LYS A 353 -25.53 -1.82 12.94
C LYS A 353 -24.62 -1.84 11.70
N GLN A 354 -23.66 -0.93 11.62
CA GLN A 354 -22.70 -0.89 10.51
C GLN A 354 -21.78 -2.12 10.50
N TRP A 355 -21.33 -2.60 11.66
CA TRP A 355 -20.58 -3.85 11.75
C TRP A 355 -21.39 -5.07 11.29
N ARG A 356 -22.69 -5.11 11.58
CA ARG A 356 -23.57 -6.17 11.08
C ARG A 356 -23.69 -6.14 9.56
N VAL A 357 -23.83 -4.96 8.95
CA VAL A 357 -23.83 -4.81 7.49
C VAL A 357 -22.51 -5.31 6.88
N ARG A 358 -21.38 -4.95 7.49
CA ARG A 358 -20.06 -5.42 7.07
C ARG A 358 -19.91 -6.94 7.20
N LYS A 359 -20.37 -7.54 8.29
CA LYS A 359 -20.42 -9.00 8.45
C LYS A 359 -21.21 -9.66 7.31
N ASN A 360 -22.38 -9.13 6.98
CA ASN A 360 -23.19 -9.66 5.87
C ASN A 360 -22.47 -9.54 4.52
N LYS A 361 -21.74 -8.43 4.29
CA LYS A 361 -20.90 -8.27 3.10
C LYS A 361 -19.85 -9.38 3.01
N LEU A 362 -19.14 -9.70 4.10
CA LEU A 362 -18.19 -10.82 4.14
C LEU A 362 -18.85 -12.16 3.82
N VAL A 363 -19.99 -12.46 4.45
CA VAL A 363 -20.72 -13.72 4.23
C VAL A 363 -21.12 -13.86 2.76
N ASN A 364 -21.66 -12.79 2.16
CA ASN A 364 -22.05 -12.79 0.75
C ASN A 364 -20.85 -12.96 -0.18
N LEU A 365 -19.72 -12.32 0.13
CA LEU A 365 -18.49 -12.47 -0.66
C LEU A 365 -18.00 -13.92 -0.69
N ILE A 366 -17.98 -14.60 0.47
CA ILE A 366 -17.55 -16.01 0.53
C ILE A 366 -18.56 -16.91 -0.20
N LYS A 367 -19.86 -16.78 0.09
CA LYS A 367 -20.90 -17.61 -0.53
C LYS A 367 -20.94 -17.48 -2.05
N ASN A 368 -20.91 -16.24 -2.56
CA ASN A 368 -21.04 -15.97 -3.99
C ASN A 368 -19.77 -16.33 -4.78
N SER A 369 -18.65 -16.54 -4.09
CA SER A 369 -17.39 -16.91 -4.74
C SER A 369 -17.17 -18.43 -4.71
N LYS A 370 -17.96 -19.23 -4.00
CA LYS A 370 -17.69 -20.67 -3.86
C LYS A 370 -17.57 -21.35 -5.23
N ASN A 371 -16.42 -21.97 -5.48
CA ASN A 371 -16.21 -22.79 -6.65
C ASN A 371 -16.88 -24.16 -6.44
N LYS A 372 -17.65 -24.63 -7.42
CA LYS A 372 -18.34 -25.93 -7.35
C LYS A 372 -17.37 -27.12 -7.42
N ASP A 373 -16.19 -26.92 -8.00
CA ASP A 373 -15.17 -27.96 -8.17
C ASP A 373 -14.30 -28.18 -6.91
N ASN A 374 -14.59 -27.49 -5.81
CA ASN A 374 -13.77 -27.55 -4.60
C ASN A 374 -14.61 -27.49 -3.31
N GLU A 375 -14.22 -28.31 -2.34
CA GLU A 375 -14.94 -28.48 -1.06
C GLU A 375 -14.67 -27.37 -0.03
N TYR A 376 -13.58 -26.61 -0.19
CA TYR A 376 -13.22 -25.52 0.72
C TYR A 376 -13.93 -24.21 0.34
N ASP A 377 -14.54 -23.54 1.31
CA ASP A 377 -15.17 -22.24 1.08
C ASP A 377 -14.13 -21.10 0.99
N CYS A 378 -12.97 -21.27 1.65
CA CYS A 378 -11.89 -20.31 1.65
C CYS A 378 -10.56 -20.92 2.11
N LEU A 379 -9.47 -20.21 1.89
CA LEU A 379 -8.14 -20.53 2.40
C LEU A 379 -7.75 -19.52 3.49
N ILE A 380 -7.21 -20.00 4.61
CA ILE A 380 -6.72 -19.15 5.70
C ILE A 380 -5.21 -19.40 5.88
N PRO A 381 -4.34 -18.42 5.57
CA PRO A 381 -2.95 -18.47 5.96
C PRO A 381 -2.83 -18.32 7.48
N VAL A 382 -2.20 -19.31 8.13
CA VAL A 382 -2.07 -19.37 9.58
C VAL A 382 -0.63 -19.57 10.02
N SER A 383 -0.29 -18.98 11.16
CA SER A 383 1.02 -19.15 11.81
C SER A 383 0.92 -19.85 13.17
N GLY A 384 -0.26 -20.24 13.63
CA GLY A 384 -0.46 -20.71 15.01
C GLY A 384 -0.49 -19.60 16.05
N GLY A 385 -0.37 -18.33 15.64
CA GLY A 385 -0.54 -17.18 16.51
C GLY A 385 -2.00 -16.92 16.92
N LYS A 386 -2.20 -16.05 17.90
CA LYS A 386 -3.53 -15.64 18.40
C LYS A 386 -4.50 -15.18 17.29
N ASP A 387 -3.99 -14.47 16.28
CA ASP A 387 -4.80 -13.91 15.21
C ASP A 387 -5.27 -15.02 14.26
N SER A 388 -4.42 -16.01 13.99
CA SER A 388 -4.78 -17.21 13.21
C SER A 388 -5.86 -18.04 13.91
N TYR A 389 -5.76 -18.20 15.23
CA TYR A 389 -6.81 -18.85 16.01
C TYR A 389 -8.13 -18.08 15.93
N PHE A 390 -8.09 -16.75 16.06
CA PHE A 390 -9.30 -15.94 15.99
C PHE A 390 -9.93 -15.94 14.58
N GLN A 391 -9.11 -15.83 13.52
CA GLN A 391 -9.56 -15.96 12.14
C GLN A 391 -10.28 -17.28 11.92
N THR A 392 -9.63 -18.38 12.28
CA THR A 392 -10.17 -19.73 12.10
C THR A 392 -11.44 -19.93 12.93
N HIS A 393 -11.44 -19.47 14.20
CA HIS A 393 -12.64 -19.48 15.04
C HIS A 393 -13.80 -18.75 14.37
N TYR A 394 -13.57 -17.54 13.86
CA TYR A 394 -14.64 -16.74 13.30
C TYR A 394 -15.20 -17.37 12.01
N ILE A 395 -14.32 -17.80 11.09
CA ILE A 395 -14.74 -18.39 9.82
C ILE A 395 -15.42 -19.74 10.02
N LYS A 396 -14.79 -20.67 10.75
CA LYS A 396 -15.31 -22.03 10.95
C LYS A 396 -16.47 -22.08 11.94
N ASN A 397 -16.27 -21.55 13.13
CA ASN A 397 -17.20 -21.77 14.26
C ASN A 397 -18.25 -20.68 14.42
N VAL A 398 -18.04 -19.47 13.89
CA VAL A 398 -19.03 -18.38 13.97
C VAL A 398 -19.82 -18.21 12.68
N LEU A 399 -19.17 -18.36 11.51
CA LEU A 399 -19.84 -18.25 10.21
C LEU A 399 -20.22 -19.60 9.59
N GLY A 400 -19.63 -20.70 10.04
CA GLY A 400 -19.96 -22.05 9.56
C GLY A 400 -19.31 -22.43 8.22
N PHE A 401 -18.30 -21.69 7.77
CA PHE A 401 -17.58 -22.01 6.53
C PHE A 401 -16.51 -23.08 6.76
N ASN A 402 -16.10 -23.79 5.71
CA ASN A 402 -15.07 -24.81 5.73
C ASN A 402 -13.74 -24.29 5.16
N PRO A 403 -12.76 -23.88 6.00
CA PRO A 403 -11.50 -23.34 5.52
C PRO A 403 -10.42 -24.42 5.32
N LEU A 404 -9.58 -24.24 4.32
CA LEU A 404 -8.26 -24.89 4.24
C LEU A 404 -7.22 -24.02 4.97
N LEU A 405 -6.52 -24.58 5.95
CA LEU A 405 -5.42 -23.87 6.62
C LEU A 405 -4.10 -24.09 5.86
N LEU A 406 -3.30 -23.04 5.75
CA LEU A 406 -1.96 -23.11 5.16
C LEU A 406 -0.91 -22.39 5.99
N THR A 407 0.24 -23.01 6.19
CA THR A 407 1.39 -22.40 6.87
C THR A 407 2.65 -22.48 6.03
N TYR A 408 3.32 -21.34 5.88
CA TYR A 408 4.73 -21.27 5.50
C TYR A 408 5.60 -21.38 6.77
N TYR A 409 6.41 -22.44 6.87
CA TYR A 409 7.20 -22.72 8.06
C TYR A 409 8.61 -22.11 7.98
N GLY A 410 8.81 -20.94 8.56
CA GLY A 410 10.08 -20.20 8.52
C GLY A 410 11.24 -20.75 9.36
N ASN A 411 11.06 -21.90 10.04
CA ASN A 411 12.05 -22.50 10.94
C ASN A 411 12.43 -21.66 12.19
N ASN A 412 11.56 -20.77 12.66
CA ASN A 412 11.85 -19.86 13.78
C ASN A 412 10.89 -19.94 14.98
N TYR A 413 10.04 -20.97 15.04
CA TYR A 413 9.01 -21.07 16.05
C TYR A 413 9.56 -21.16 17.49
N THR A 414 8.90 -20.47 18.41
CA THR A 414 9.05 -20.76 19.84
C THR A 414 8.40 -22.12 20.17
N LYS A 415 8.72 -22.70 21.34
CA LYS A 415 8.11 -23.98 21.76
C LYS A 415 6.59 -23.86 21.84
N GLU A 416 6.10 -22.78 22.43
CA GLU A 416 4.69 -22.46 22.55
C GLU A 416 4.04 -22.19 21.19
N GLY A 417 4.72 -21.43 20.32
CA GLY A 417 4.27 -21.18 18.95
C GLY A 417 4.08 -22.45 18.13
N LEU A 418 5.06 -23.36 18.15
CA LEU A 418 5.00 -24.64 17.44
C LEU A 418 3.87 -25.54 17.97
N ARG A 419 3.71 -25.57 19.30
CA ARG A 419 2.62 -26.31 19.94
C ARG A 419 1.26 -25.75 19.52
N ASN A 420 1.08 -24.43 19.55
CA ASN A 420 -0.16 -23.79 19.12
C ASN A 420 -0.44 -24.07 17.63
N LEU A 421 0.57 -23.98 16.75
CA LEU A 421 0.42 -24.30 15.33
C LEU A 421 -0.13 -25.72 15.11
N ARG A 422 0.53 -26.73 15.70
CA ARG A 422 0.16 -28.15 15.53
C ARG A 422 -1.25 -28.47 16.04
N ASN A 423 -1.64 -27.79 17.12
CA ASN A 423 -2.92 -27.98 17.78
C ASN A 423 -4.11 -27.39 17.00
N MET A 424 -3.89 -26.51 16.00
CA MET A 424 -4.98 -25.86 15.26
C MET A 424 -5.89 -26.86 14.54
N LYS A 425 -5.32 -27.83 13.83
CA LYS A 425 -6.09 -28.84 13.08
C LYS A 425 -7.04 -29.64 13.98
N GLU A 426 -6.60 -29.94 15.20
CA GLU A 426 -7.36 -30.72 16.18
C GLU A 426 -8.51 -29.90 16.77
N VAL A 427 -8.25 -28.67 17.24
CA VAL A 427 -9.29 -27.87 17.91
C VAL A 427 -10.31 -27.25 16.97
N PHE A 428 -9.99 -27.13 15.69
CA PHE A 428 -10.92 -26.60 14.69
C PHE A 428 -11.53 -27.69 13.79
N ASN A 429 -11.00 -28.92 13.83
CA ASN A 429 -11.39 -30.01 12.94
C ASN A 429 -11.39 -29.58 11.46
N VAL A 430 -10.20 -29.18 10.99
CA VAL A 430 -9.97 -28.66 9.63
C VAL A 430 -8.65 -29.19 9.06
N ASP A 431 -8.58 -29.25 7.75
CA ASP A 431 -7.36 -29.60 7.04
C ASP A 431 -6.30 -28.49 7.14
N HIS A 432 -5.04 -28.91 7.27
CA HIS A 432 -3.92 -28.00 7.47
C HIS A 432 -2.68 -28.45 6.71
N ILE A 433 -2.33 -27.69 5.67
CA ILE A 433 -1.10 -27.86 4.90
C ILE A 433 0.02 -27.03 5.55
N ILE A 434 1.15 -27.67 5.83
CA ILE A 434 2.36 -26.97 6.30
C ILE A 434 3.48 -27.21 5.29
N TYR A 435 3.96 -26.13 4.70
CA TYR A 435 5.10 -26.14 3.79
C TYR A 435 6.39 -25.89 4.55
N TYR A 436 7.36 -26.80 4.41
CA TYR A 436 8.67 -26.73 5.03
C TYR A 436 9.74 -26.46 3.96
N PRO A 437 10.21 -25.22 3.80
CA PRO A 437 11.36 -24.93 2.96
C PRO A 437 12.63 -25.60 3.52
N SER A 438 13.56 -25.95 2.64
CA SER A 438 14.86 -26.48 3.03
C SER A 438 15.59 -25.51 3.96
N ILE A 439 16.12 -26.01 5.08
CA ILE A 439 16.89 -25.21 6.04
C ILE A 439 18.08 -24.52 5.37
N ASN A 440 18.77 -25.21 4.47
CA ASN A 440 19.90 -24.62 3.76
C ASN A 440 19.47 -23.45 2.86
N VAL A 441 18.33 -23.57 2.19
CA VAL A 441 17.73 -22.47 1.41
C VAL A 441 17.37 -21.30 2.33
N LEU A 442 16.70 -21.58 3.47
CA LEU A 442 16.35 -20.56 4.45
C LEU A 442 17.58 -19.80 4.97
N LYS A 443 18.68 -20.48 5.30
CA LYS A 443 19.92 -19.84 5.75
C LYS A 443 20.47 -18.86 4.70
N LYS A 444 20.51 -19.26 3.43
CA LYS A 444 20.96 -18.40 2.31
C LYS A 444 20.05 -17.19 2.16
N LEU A 445 18.74 -17.40 2.22
CA LEU A 445 17.75 -16.33 2.12
C LEU A 445 17.76 -15.36 3.32
N ASN A 446 18.06 -15.86 4.53
CA ASN A 446 18.26 -15.02 5.71
C ASN A 446 19.46 -14.07 5.50
N ARG A 447 20.58 -14.60 4.98
CA ARG A 447 21.79 -13.81 4.71
C ARG A 447 21.53 -12.75 3.64
N ILE A 448 20.97 -13.12 2.49
CA ILE A 448 20.73 -12.16 1.41
C ILE A 448 19.71 -11.08 1.82
N GLY A 449 18.64 -11.45 2.54
CA GLY A 449 17.67 -10.49 3.06
C GLY A 449 18.32 -9.47 3.99
N PHE A 450 19.17 -9.96 4.90
CA PHE A 450 19.93 -9.10 5.80
C PHE A 450 20.88 -8.15 5.06
N TYR A 451 21.64 -8.64 4.08
CA TYR A 451 22.57 -7.80 3.31
C TYR A 451 21.87 -6.75 2.44
N LEU A 452 20.74 -7.10 1.81
CA LEU A 452 20.04 -6.20 0.90
C LEU A 452 19.21 -5.15 1.64
N THR A 453 18.52 -5.60 2.68
CA THR A 453 17.43 -4.81 3.28
C THR A 453 17.61 -4.55 4.76
N GLY A 454 18.58 -5.18 5.45
CA GLY A 454 18.64 -5.11 6.91
C GLY A 454 17.42 -5.75 7.56
N ASP A 455 16.82 -6.73 6.88
CA ASP A 455 15.73 -7.57 7.36
C ASP A 455 16.13 -9.03 7.13
N MET A 456 16.44 -9.71 8.23
CA MET A 456 16.86 -11.11 8.23
C MET A 456 15.74 -12.07 7.83
N ASN A 457 14.47 -11.67 7.91
CA ASN A 457 13.32 -12.52 7.71
C ASN A 457 12.61 -12.21 6.38
N LEU A 458 13.29 -11.59 5.41
CA LEU A 458 12.72 -11.24 4.10
C LEU A 458 12.03 -12.43 3.41
N HIS A 459 12.59 -13.63 3.54
CA HIS A 459 11.98 -14.84 2.99
C HIS A 459 10.63 -15.16 3.63
N GLN A 460 10.45 -14.90 4.93
CA GLN A 460 9.21 -15.15 5.64
C GLN A 460 8.15 -14.20 5.08
N HIS A 461 8.48 -12.92 4.93
CA HIS A 461 7.58 -11.92 4.36
C HIS A 461 7.17 -12.28 2.92
N LEU A 462 8.07 -12.75 2.07
CA LEU A 462 7.72 -13.14 0.70
C LEU A 462 6.93 -14.46 0.66
N GLY A 463 7.34 -15.45 1.43
CA GLY A 463 6.76 -16.80 1.44
C GLY A 463 5.34 -16.83 1.97
N ILE A 464 5.09 -16.15 3.11
CA ILE A 464 3.76 -16.14 3.72
C ILE A 464 2.72 -15.50 2.80
N PHE A 465 3.08 -14.53 1.96
CA PHE A 465 2.14 -13.85 1.05
C PHE A 465 2.06 -14.46 -0.34
N THR A 466 3.00 -15.33 -0.72
CA THR A 466 2.99 -15.99 -2.04
C THR A 466 2.34 -17.36 -2.00
N LEU A 467 2.74 -18.19 -1.04
CA LEU A 467 2.29 -19.58 -0.98
C LEU A 467 0.76 -19.73 -0.82
N PRO A 468 0.05 -18.89 -0.03
CA PRO A 468 -1.41 -18.92 0.03
C PRO A 468 -2.07 -18.63 -1.31
N MET A 469 -1.53 -17.68 -2.08
CA MET A 469 -2.07 -17.36 -3.40
C MET A 469 -1.83 -18.50 -4.39
N GLN A 470 -0.65 -19.11 -4.38
CA GLN A 470 -0.35 -20.32 -5.18
C GLN A 470 -1.28 -21.48 -4.83
N THR A 471 -1.50 -21.71 -3.53
CA THR A 471 -2.32 -22.82 -3.04
C THR A 471 -3.79 -22.58 -3.39
N ALA A 472 -4.26 -21.34 -3.28
CA ALA A 472 -5.59 -20.95 -3.70
C ALA A 472 -5.83 -21.24 -5.20
N ILE A 473 -4.87 -20.91 -6.08
CA ILE A 473 -4.94 -21.31 -7.49
C ILE A 473 -4.97 -22.83 -7.66
N LYS A 474 -4.03 -23.55 -7.01
CA LYS A 474 -3.89 -25.00 -7.13
C LYS A 474 -5.17 -25.76 -6.72
N TYR A 475 -5.81 -25.32 -5.64
CA TYR A 475 -7.04 -25.93 -5.13
C TYR A 475 -8.32 -25.23 -5.65
N LYS A 476 -8.18 -24.28 -6.60
CA LYS A 476 -9.30 -23.49 -7.15
C LYS A 476 -10.17 -22.81 -6.08
N ILE A 477 -9.54 -22.31 -5.01
CA ILE A 477 -10.18 -21.59 -3.90
C ILE A 477 -10.11 -20.08 -4.17
N PRO A 478 -11.22 -19.39 -4.46
CA PRO A 478 -11.18 -17.99 -4.89
C PRO A 478 -11.07 -16.97 -3.74
N ILE A 479 -11.22 -17.39 -2.50
CA ILE A 479 -11.15 -16.50 -1.33
C ILE A 479 -10.01 -16.91 -0.40
N VAL A 480 -9.05 -16.01 -0.21
CA VAL A 480 -8.02 -16.08 0.82
C VAL A 480 -8.35 -15.08 1.93
N ILE A 481 -8.34 -15.52 3.19
CA ILE A 481 -8.76 -14.70 4.33
C ILE A 481 -7.59 -14.43 5.27
N TRP A 482 -7.16 -13.18 5.30
CA TRP A 482 -6.16 -12.66 6.22
C TRP A 482 -6.81 -12.07 7.48
N GLY A 483 -6.01 -11.86 8.52
CA GLY A 483 -6.44 -11.19 9.76
C GLY A 483 -6.60 -9.69 9.62
N GLU A 484 -5.76 -8.95 10.35
CA GLU A 484 -5.67 -7.50 10.21
C GLU A 484 -4.88 -7.08 8.98
N HIS A 485 -5.31 -6.01 8.31
CA HIS A 485 -4.41 -5.28 7.43
C HIS A 485 -3.44 -4.46 8.31
N GLY A 486 -2.22 -4.98 8.48
CA GLY A 486 -1.27 -4.48 9.49
C GLY A 486 -1.00 -2.98 9.42
N TYR A 487 -0.83 -2.41 8.22
CA TYR A 487 -0.50 -0.99 8.06
C TYR A 487 -1.72 -0.07 8.28
N SER A 488 -2.93 -0.58 8.05
CA SER A 488 -4.16 0.16 8.38
C SER A 488 -4.31 0.31 9.89
N GLU A 489 -4.05 -0.76 10.64
CA GLU A 489 -4.15 -0.76 12.11
C GLU A 489 -2.95 -0.08 12.79
N LEU A 490 -1.73 -0.22 12.25
CA LEU A 490 -0.51 0.35 12.82
C LEU A 490 -0.33 1.83 12.47
N SER A 491 -0.43 2.19 11.19
CA SER A 491 -0.03 3.52 10.70
C SER A 491 -1.19 4.34 10.14
N GLY A 492 -2.36 3.72 9.94
CA GLY A 492 -3.50 4.39 9.31
C GLY A 492 -3.21 4.76 7.86
N GLN A 493 -2.41 3.94 7.17
CA GLN A 493 -2.11 4.07 5.74
C GLN A 493 -3.41 4.11 4.91
N PHE A 494 -4.37 3.28 5.30
CA PHE A 494 -5.71 3.24 4.75
C PHE A 494 -6.75 3.52 5.84
N SER A 495 -7.91 3.93 5.38
CA SER A 495 -9.11 4.14 6.17
C SER A 495 -9.84 2.82 6.20
N ILE A 496 -10.46 2.51 7.34
CA ILE A 496 -11.29 1.31 7.48
C ILE A 496 -12.56 1.34 6.60
N MET A 497 -12.82 2.47 5.93
CA MET A 497 -13.88 2.63 4.94
C MET A 497 -13.44 2.22 3.53
N ASP A 498 -12.15 2.01 3.30
CA ASP A 498 -11.61 1.73 1.96
C ASP A 498 -11.75 0.26 1.54
N PHE A 499 -12.00 -0.64 2.51
CA PHE A 499 -12.07 -2.10 2.29
C PHE A 499 -10.87 -2.68 1.53
N VAL A 500 -9.66 -2.18 1.80
CA VAL A 500 -8.44 -2.65 1.13
C VAL A 500 -8.26 -4.17 1.21
N GLU A 501 -7.88 -4.75 0.09
CA GLU A 501 -7.58 -6.17 -0.08
C GLU A 501 -6.08 -6.38 -0.32
N TYR A 502 -5.65 -7.63 -0.20
CA TYR A 502 -4.30 -8.03 -0.57
C TYR A 502 -4.06 -7.71 -2.05
N THR A 503 -2.87 -7.20 -2.34
CA THR A 503 -2.41 -6.91 -3.71
C THR A 503 -0.99 -7.42 -3.91
N TYR A 504 -0.64 -7.75 -5.15
CA TYR A 504 0.74 -8.07 -5.50
C TYR A 504 1.66 -6.88 -5.22
N ARG A 505 1.17 -5.64 -5.42
CA ARG A 505 1.89 -4.42 -5.05
C ARG A 505 2.24 -4.41 -3.56
N PHE A 506 1.30 -4.76 -2.68
CA PHE A 506 1.56 -4.86 -1.25
C PHE A 506 2.72 -5.83 -0.97
N LYS A 507 2.70 -7.02 -1.59
CA LYS A 507 3.82 -7.97 -1.47
C LYS A 507 5.13 -7.36 -1.97
N LEU A 508 5.19 -6.88 -3.20
CA LEU A 508 6.41 -6.38 -3.82
C LEU A 508 7.02 -5.22 -3.02
N GLU A 509 6.20 -4.21 -2.69
CA GLU A 509 6.70 -2.97 -2.08
C GLU A 509 6.90 -3.08 -0.56
N HIS A 510 5.95 -3.71 0.13
CA HIS A 510 5.96 -3.74 1.60
C HIS A 510 6.64 -4.99 2.15
N CYS A 511 6.40 -6.15 1.57
CA CYS A 511 7.03 -7.39 2.03
C CYS A 511 8.41 -7.57 1.42
N GLY A 512 8.58 -7.29 0.12
CA GLY A 512 9.82 -7.48 -0.62
C GLY A 512 10.76 -6.28 -0.68
N ARG A 513 10.30 -5.07 -0.34
CA ARG A 513 11.07 -3.80 -0.52
C ARG A 513 11.51 -3.56 -1.97
N GLY A 514 10.70 -4.02 -2.92
CA GLY A 514 11.00 -3.98 -4.34
C GLY A 514 11.93 -5.10 -4.81
N TYR A 515 12.30 -6.05 -3.94
CA TYR A 515 12.98 -7.30 -4.31
C TYR A 515 11.98 -8.45 -4.43
N GLU A 516 12.25 -9.36 -5.36
CA GLU A 516 11.47 -10.57 -5.62
C GLU A 516 12.36 -11.80 -5.70
N TRP A 517 11.74 -12.98 -5.83
CA TRP A 517 12.44 -14.27 -5.89
C TRP A 517 13.60 -14.27 -6.90
N ASN A 518 13.39 -13.69 -8.08
CA ASN A 518 14.37 -13.63 -9.18
C ASN A 518 15.58 -12.74 -8.87
N SER A 519 15.50 -11.85 -7.88
CA SER A 519 16.64 -11.07 -7.38
C SER A 519 17.62 -11.90 -6.53
N PHE A 520 17.17 -13.05 -6.01
CA PHE A 520 17.99 -13.94 -5.18
C PHE A 520 18.69 -15.03 -5.98
N LEU A 521 18.36 -15.16 -7.28
CA LEU A 521 18.82 -16.23 -8.13
C LEU A 521 20.36 -16.22 -8.30
N GLY A 522 21.00 -17.35 -7.99
CA GLY A 522 22.45 -17.52 -8.05
C GLY A 522 23.20 -17.11 -6.77
N PHE A 523 22.56 -16.41 -5.83
CA PHE A 523 23.21 -16.05 -4.56
C PHE A 523 23.53 -17.31 -3.77
N GLU A 524 24.81 -17.53 -3.45
CA GLU A 524 25.29 -18.74 -2.78
C GLU A 524 24.77 -20.05 -3.43
N GLY A 525 24.61 -20.04 -4.76
CA GLY A 525 24.12 -21.19 -5.53
C GLY A 525 22.61 -21.45 -5.44
N LEU A 526 21.80 -20.49 -5.02
CA LEU A 526 20.34 -20.60 -5.07
C LEU A 526 19.86 -20.77 -6.52
N THR A 527 19.04 -21.80 -6.75
CA THR A 527 18.47 -22.13 -8.06
C THR A 527 17.01 -21.69 -8.16
N LYS A 528 16.44 -21.72 -9.37
CA LYS A 528 14.99 -21.47 -9.55
C LYS A 528 14.14 -22.48 -8.77
N LYS A 529 14.59 -23.74 -8.67
CA LYS A 529 13.91 -24.80 -7.91
C LYS A 529 13.75 -24.44 -6.43
N ASP A 530 14.81 -23.89 -5.83
CA ASP A 530 14.80 -23.47 -4.43
C ASP A 530 13.80 -22.33 -4.16
N LEU A 531 13.47 -21.57 -5.22
CA LEU A 531 12.70 -20.33 -5.14
C LEU A 531 11.25 -20.46 -5.62
N LEU A 532 10.82 -21.64 -6.07
CA LEU A 532 9.44 -21.91 -6.52
C LEU A 532 8.34 -21.43 -5.54
N PRO A 533 8.49 -21.58 -4.20
CA PRO A 533 7.46 -21.14 -3.24
C PRO A 533 7.26 -19.61 -3.16
N TYR A 534 8.14 -18.83 -3.80
CA TYR A 534 8.12 -17.37 -3.77
C TYR A 534 7.70 -16.75 -5.12
N ILE A 535 7.41 -17.57 -6.13
CA ILE A 535 6.92 -17.12 -7.45
C ILE A 535 5.42 -16.86 -7.35
N HIS A 536 4.99 -15.61 -7.51
CA HIS A 536 3.58 -15.26 -7.36
C HIS A 536 2.75 -15.75 -8.56
N PRO A 537 1.47 -16.15 -8.38
CA PRO A 537 0.58 -16.41 -9.51
C PRO A 537 0.50 -15.23 -10.49
N THR A 538 0.27 -15.56 -11.75
CA THR A 538 0.09 -14.59 -12.84
C THR A 538 -1.22 -13.82 -12.71
N ASP A 539 -1.33 -12.67 -13.39
CA ASP A 539 -2.57 -11.90 -13.40
C ASP A 539 -3.71 -12.69 -14.05
N LYS A 540 -3.42 -13.47 -15.09
CA LYS A 540 -4.37 -14.37 -15.73
C LYS A 540 -4.93 -15.41 -14.76
N GLU A 541 -4.08 -16.18 -14.09
CA GLU A 541 -4.52 -17.24 -13.17
C GLU A 541 -5.44 -16.67 -12.06
N MET A 542 -5.09 -15.51 -11.52
CA MET A 542 -5.92 -14.86 -10.50
C MET A 542 -7.22 -14.29 -11.06
N TYR A 543 -7.18 -13.73 -12.28
CA TYR A 543 -8.36 -13.20 -12.96
C TYR A 543 -9.37 -14.30 -13.27
N ASP A 544 -8.90 -15.40 -13.84
CA ASP A 544 -9.70 -16.55 -14.25
C ASP A 544 -10.40 -17.21 -13.05
N LEU A 545 -9.72 -17.30 -11.89
CA LEU A 545 -10.32 -17.78 -10.65
C LEU A 545 -11.19 -16.73 -9.93
N ASN A 546 -11.10 -15.45 -10.31
CA ASN A 546 -11.61 -14.33 -9.50
C ASN A 546 -11.05 -14.36 -8.06
N LEU A 547 -9.75 -14.62 -7.94
CA LEU A 547 -9.05 -14.78 -6.67
C LEU A 547 -8.95 -13.45 -5.91
N ARG A 548 -9.37 -13.44 -4.65
CA ARG A 548 -9.33 -12.27 -3.77
C ARG A 548 -8.71 -12.59 -2.41
N GLY A 549 -7.97 -11.63 -1.88
CA GLY A 549 -7.40 -11.70 -0.53
C GLY A 549 -8.08 -10.71 0.42
N LEU A 550 -9.01 -11.19 1.23
CA LEU A 550 -9.81 -10.39 2.15
C LEU A 550 -9.12 -10.22 3.49
N HIS A 551 -9.18 -9.03 4.10
CA HIS A 551 -8.78 -8.81 5.49
C HIS A 551 -10.01 -8.81 6.41
N LEU A 552 -10.04 -9.72 7.40
CA LEU A 552 -11.13 -9.79 8.36
C LEU A 552 -11.34 -8.49 9.14
N SER A 553 -10.28 -7.72 9.42
CA SER A 553 -10.39 -6.44 10.12
C SER A 553 -11.27 -5.40 9.40
N ASN A 554 -11.52 -5.56 8.10
CA ASN A 554 -12.45 -4.70 7.36
C ASN A 554 -13.92 -4.99 7.73
N TYR A 555 -14.22 -6.23 8.12
CA TYR A 555 -15.58 -6.74 8.22
C TYR A 555 -16.09 -6.88 9.66
N LEU A 556 -15.18 -6.92 10.64
CA LEU A 556 -15.52 -7.09 12.05
C LEU A 556 -14.63 -6.24 12.98
N PRO A 557 -15.11 -5.91 14.20
CA PRO A 557 -14.30 -5.21 15.19
C PRO A 557 -13.06 -6.03 15.55
N TRP A 558 -11.89 -5.52 15.15
CA TRP A 558 -10.62 -6.19 15.39
C TRP A 558 -9.89 -5.61 16.60
N GLU A 559 -9.77 -6.37 17.69
CA GLU A 559 -9.07 -5.96 18.91
C GLU A 559 -8.27 -7.14 19.49
N PRO A 560 -6.92 -7.15 19.32
CA PRO A 560 -6.11 -8.32 19.64
C PRO A 560 -6.15 -8.78 21.11
N ASN A 561 -6.35 -7.89 22.09
CA ASN A 561 -6.29 -8.28 23.50
C ASN A 561 -7.51 -9.12 23.91
N SER A 562 -8.71 -8.69 23.55
CA SER A 562 -9.98 -9.40 23.76
C SER A 562 -10.03 -10.71 22.96
N GLN A 563 -9.56 -10.68 21.71
CA GLN A 563 -9.41 -11.88 20.88
C GLN A 563 -8.46 -12.89 21.52
N THR A 564 -7.32 -12.44 22.07
CA THR A 564 -6.38 -13.30 22.79
C THR A 564 -7.05 -13.99 23.98
N LYS A 565 -7.78 -13.24 24.81
CA LYS A 565 -8.50 -13.80 25.97
C LYS A 565 -9.49 -14.89 25.53
N LEU A 566 -10.20 -14.66 24.43
CA LEU A 566 -11.15 -15.62 23.86
C LEU A 566 -10.45 -16.91 23.44
N VAL A 567 -9.34 -16.83 22.69
CA VAL A 567 -8.68 -18.03 22.15
C VAL A 567 -7.92 -18.82 23.22
N ILE A 568 -7.42 -18.16 24.26
CA ILE A 568 -6.89 -18.84 25.46
C ILE A 568 -8.00 -19.67 26.11
N LYS A 569 -9.16 -19.04 26.37
CA LYS A 569 -10.28 -19.68 27.06
C LYS A 569 -10.88 -20.83 26.26
N LYS A 570 -11.10 -20.65 24.95
CA LYS A 570 -11.80 -21.64 24.12
C LYS A 570 -10.90 -22.76 23.59
N TYR A 571 -9.64 -22.46 23.31
CA TYR A 571 -8.79 -23.35 22.50
C TYR A 571 -7.48 -23.70 23.19
N ASN A 572 -7.34 -23.36 24.47
CA ASN A 572 -6.12 -23.59 25.25
C ASN A 572 -4.87 -23.05 24.52
N PHE A 573 -5.00 -21.89 23.85
CA PHE A 573 -3.86 -21.20 23.27
C PHE A 573 -2.86 -20.84 24.37
N LYS A 574 -1.56 -21.09 24.15
CA LYS A 574 -0.50 -20.79 25.13
C LYS A 574 0.29 -19.55 24.73
N PRO A 575 0.23 -18.46 25.52
CA PRO A 575 1.19 -17.36 25.41
C PRO A 575 2.61 -17.84 25.78
N SER A 576 3.63 -17.03 25.47
CA SER A 576 4.98 -17.28 25.97
C SER A 576 4.99 -17.32 27.51
N ASN A 577 5.64 -18.31 28.09
CA ASN A 577 5.92 -18.36 29.53
C ASN A 577 6.97 -17.30 29.93
N LYS A 578 7.95 -17.07 29.04
CA LYS A 578 9.06 -16.11 29.21
C LYS A 578 8.63 -14.70 28.82
N THR A 579 9.24 -13.73 29.48
CA THR A 579 9.20 -12.33 29.04
C THR A 579 10.09 -12.13 27.81
N PHE A 580 9.71 -11.18 26.96
CA PHE A 580 10.55 -10.69 25.88
C PHE A 580 11.32 -9.46 26.36
N GLU A 581 12.53 -9.27 25.83
CA GLU A 581 13.39 -8.15 26.22
C GLU A 581 12.91 -6.83 25.61
N ARG A 582 12.36 -6.89 24.38
CA ARG A 582 11.99 -5.70 23.60
C ARG A 582 10.51 -5.36 23.64
N THR A 583 9.71 -6.08 24.42
CA THR A 583 8.30 -5.75 24.64
C THR A 583 7.72 -6.42 25.89
N TYR A 584 6.65 -5.84 26.43
CA TYR A 584 5.95 -6.35 27.61
C TYR A 584 4.85 -7.38 27.29
N ARG A 585 4.46 -7.52 26.01
CA ARG A 585 3.40 -8.44 25.58
C ARG A 585 3.93 -9.86 25.37
N LYS A 586 3.34 -10.86 26.03
CA LYS A 586 3.77 -12.27 25.93
C LYS A 586 3.04 -13.11 24.87
N MET A 587 2.04 -12.55 24.20
CA MET A 587 1.13 -13.29 23.30
C MET A 587 1.33 -13.01 21.80
N SER A 588 2.27 -12.14 21.43
CA SER A 588 2.43 -11.67 20.04
C SER A 588 3.58 -12.39 19.35
N ASN A 589 3.45 -12.70 18.06
CA ASN A 589 4.50 -13.23 17.19
C ASN A 589 5.27 -14.43 17.79
N LEU A 590 4.56 -15.46 18.26
CA LEU A 590 5.17 -16.67 18.82
C LEU A 590 5.68 -17.63 17.73
N ASP A 591 5.22 -17.41 16.50
CA ASP A 591 5.56 -18.11 15.27
C ASP A 591 6.96 -17.80 14.75
N ASP A 592 7.58 -16.72 15.24
CA ASP A 592 8.98 -16.40 14.99
C ASP A 592 9.62 -15.77 16.23
N MET A 593 10.59 -16.47 16.83
CA MET A 593 11.28 -15.98 18.03
C MET A 593 12.03 -14.67 17.81
N HIS A 594 12.38 -14.34 16.56
CA HIS A 594 13.11 -13.14 16.18
C HIS A 594 12.23 -11.89 16.05
N GLU A 595 10.93 -12.06 15.83
CA GLU A 595 9.94 -10.99 15.70
C GLU A 595 9.64 -10.24 17.00
N ASN A 596 10.08 -10.71 18.17
CA ASN A 596 10.05 -9.91 19.41
C ASN A 596 11.47 -9.61 19.94
N GLY A 597 12.49 -9.92 19.14
CA GLY A 597 13.90 -9.86 19.49
C GLY A 597 14.68 -9.14 18.39
N MET A 598 15.62 -9.85 17.75
CA MET A 598 16.58 -9.23 16.85
C MET A 598 15.96 -8.55 15.60
N HIS A 599 14.82 -9.01 15.09
CA HIS A 599 14.13 -8.36 13.96
C HIS A 599 13.75 -6.92 14.32
N ASP A 600 13.12 -6.73 15.48
CA ASP A 600 12.81 -5.38 15.96
C ASP A 600 14.02 -4.61 16.46
N TYR A 601 15.11 -5.29 16.80
CA TYR A 601 16.37 -4.61 17.07
C TYR A 601 16.93 -3.96 15.81
N LEU A 602 16.87 -4.64 14.65
CA LEU A 602 17.18 -4.01 13.37
C LEU A 602 16.21 -2.87 13.06
N LYS A 603 14.92 -3.02 13.31
CA LYS A 603 13.96 -1.91 13.17
C LYS A 603 14.35 -0.69 14.02
N TYR A 604 14.81 -0.91 15.25
CA TYR A 604 15.32 0.16 16.11
C TYR A 604 16.57 0.80 15.53
N ILE A 605 17.56 0.01 15.10
CA ILE A 605 18.78 0.55 14.47
C ILE A 605 18.42 1.39 13.24
N LYS A 606 17.51 0.91 12.39
CA LYS A 606 17.13 1.62 11.16
C LYS A 606 16.36 2.90 11.46
N PHE A 607 15.28 2.78 12.22
CA PHE A 607 14.25 3.83 12.29
C PHE A 607 14.15 4.52 13.67
N GLY A 608 14.94 4.10 14.66
CA GLY A 608 14.98 4.68 16.00
C GLY A 608 13.86 4.24 16.95
N TYR A 609 13.06 3.23 16.58
CA TYR A 609 11.97 2.68 17.41
C TYR A 609 11.81 1.17 17.24
N GLY A 610 11.29 0.49 18.26
CA GLY A 610 11.21 -0.98 18.34
C GLY A 610 9.79 -1.53 18.51
N ARG A 611 9.70 -2.80 18.94
CA ARG A 611 8.42 -3.51 19.16
C ARG A 611 7.59 -2.91 20.28
N CYS A 612 8.23 -2.38 21.32
CA CYS A 612 7.52 -1.80 22.46
C CYS A 612 6.73 -0.58 22.02
N THR A 613 7.30 0.26 21.16
CA THR A 613 6.59 1.40 20.57
C THR A 613 5.33 0.97 19.83
N ASP A 614 5.38 -0.06 18.99
CA ASP A 614 4.20 -0.55 18.25
C ASP A 614 3.11 -1.08 19.20
N HIS A 615 3.50 -1.94 20.16
CA HIS A 615 2.56 -2.51 21.12
C HIS A 615 1.95 -1.45 22.05
N ALA A 616 2.75 -0.49 22.51
CA ALA A 616 2.28 0.62 23.33
C ALA A 616 1.35 1.55 22.56
N ALA A 617 1.63 1.83 21.27
CA ALA A 617 0.71 2.59 20.43
C ALA A 617 -0.63 1.88 20.25
N LYS A 618 -0.64 0.56 20.04
CA LYS A 618 -1.87 -0.25 19.97
C LYS A 618 -2.65 -0.22 21.30
N ASP A 619 -1.99 -0.37 22.44
CA ASP A 619 -2.69 -0.35 23.75
C ASP A 619 -3.19 1.03 24.16
N ILE A 620 -2.50 2.12 23.79
CA ILE A 620 -3.03 3.48 23.95
C ILE A 620 -4.31 3.65 23.14
N ARG A 621 -4.29 3.22 21.88
CA ARG A 621 -5.46 3.31 20.99
C ARG A 621 -6.63 2.48 21.50
N ALA A 622 -6.35 1.31 22.09
CA ALA A 622 -7.35 0.46 22.73
C ALA A 622 -7.86 0.98 24.09
N GLY A 623 -7.33 2.09 24.60
CA GLY A 623 -7.69 2.62 25.92
C GLY A 623 -7.12 1.82 27.11
N LEU A 624 -6.19 0.89 26.85
CA LEU A 624 -5.61 0.00 27.86
C LEU A 624 -4.33 0.56 28.51
N MET A 625 -3.79 1.66 27.97
CA MET A 625 -2.55 2.26 28.44
C MET A 625 -2.57 3.78 28.30
N LYS A 626 -2.14 4.51 29.34
CA LYS A 626 -1.87 5.95 29.26
C LYS A 626 -0.51 6.22 28.60
N ARG A 627 -0.37 7.38 27.95
CA ARG A 627 0.83 7.73 27.19
C ARG A 627 2.10 7.79 28.04
N GLU A 628 2.00 8.24 29.29
CA GLU A 628 3.13 8.40 30.21
C GLU A 628 3.74 7.04 30.55
N LYS A 629 2.89 6.04 30.81
CA LYS A 629 3.32 4.65 31.02
C LYS A 629 3.96 4.07 29.76
N ALA A 630 3.40 4.35 28.59
CA ALA A 630 3.95 3.90 27.31
C ALA A 630 5.36 4.45 27.07
N VAL A 631 5.60 5.73 27.32
CA VAL A 631 6.93 6.34 27.15
C VAL A 631 7.97 5.66 28.04
N LYS A 632 7.63 5.37 29.31
CA LYS A 632 8.52 4.64 30.24
C LYS A 632 8.86 3.24 29.72
N LEU A 633 7.88 2.51 29.18
CA LEU A 633 8.10 1.18 28.60
C LEU A 633 8.95 1.23 27.33
N VAL A 634 8.70 2.21 26.45
CA VAL A 634 9.50 2.41 25.23
C VAL A 634 10.96 2.67 25.59
N LYS A 635 11.22 3.58 26.54
CA LYS A 635 12.58 3.88 27.03
C LYS A 635 13.28 2.64 27.60
N LYS A 636 12.54 1.77 28.29
CA LYS A 636 13.08 0.54 28.87
C LYS A 636 13.42 -0.54 27.82
N HIS A 637 12.60 -0.69 26.78
CA HIS A 637 12.61 -1.90 25.95
C HIS A 637 13.19 -1.72 24.54
N ASP A 638 12.97 -0.58 23.87
CA ASP A 638 13.22 -0.48 22.43
C ASP A 638 14.71 -0.48 22.05
N SER A 639 15.63 -0.16 22.96
CA SER A 639 17.07 -0.15 22.67
C SER A 639 17.78 -1.48 22.96
N ILE A 640 17.12 -2.42 23.64
CA ILE A 640 17.77 -3.65 24.13
C ILE A 640 18.16 -4.57 22.98
N LYS A 641 19.45 -4.85 22.82
CA LYS A 641 19.95 -5.90 21.93
C LYS A 641 19.51 -7.27 22.46
N SER A 642 18.74 -8.02 21.67
CA SER A 642 18.08 -9.22 22.18
C SER A 642 19.00 -10.46 22.16
N ARG A 643 18.82 -11.33 23.16
CA ARG A 643 19.57 -12.59 23.33
C ARG A 643 19.34 -13.61 22.22
N ASP A 644 18.25 -13.49 21.48
CA ASP A 644 17.91 -14.37 20.37
C ASP A 644 18.84 -14.22 19.17
N LEU A 645 19.58 -13.10 19.08
CA LEU A 645 20.60 -12.87 18.07
C LEU A 645 21.62 -14.00 18.03
N LYS A 646 22.02 -14.54 19.21
CA LYS A 646 22.96 -15.66 19.30
C LYS A 646 22.50 -16.88 18.51
N ARG A 647 21.20 -17.16 18.53
CA ARG A 647 20.63 -18.29 17.78
C ARG A 647 20.71 -18.05 16.28
N TRP A 648 20.47 -16.82 15.82
CA TRP A 648 20.54 -16.48 14.40
C TRP A 648 21.96 -16.40 13.86
N THR A 649 22.92 -15.88 14.63
CA THR A 649 24.34 -15.86 14.26
C THR A 649 24.89 -17.27 14.12
N LEU A 650 24.56 -18.18 15.05
CA LEU A 650 24.87 -19.61 14.94
C LEU A 650 24.17 -20.26 13.73
N TYR A 651 22.91 -19.91 13.48
CA TYR A 651 22.12 -20.48 12.38
C TYR A 651 22.67 -20.08 11.00
N THR A 652 23.06 -18.82 10.83
CA THR A 652 23.49 -18.24 9.55
C THR A 652 25.01 -18.26 9.34
N GLY A 653 25.79 -18.43 10.40
CA GLY A 653 27.26 -18.32 10.36
C GLY A 653 27.78 -16.88 10.34
N ILE A 654 26.93 -15.87 10.43
CA ILE A 654 27.35 -14.46 10.54
C ILE A 654 27.72 -14.17 12.00
N THR A 655 28.92 -13.65 12.25
CA THR A 655 29.34 -13.26 13.59
C THR A 655 28.57 -12.03 14.09
N GLU A 656 28.43 -11.91 15.41
CA GLU A 656 27.75 -10.76 16.02
C GLU A 656 28.40 -9.41 15.65
N LYS A 657 29.74 -9.37 15.62
CA LYS A 657 30.50 -8.19 15.15
C LYS A 657 30.11 -7.80 13.72
N LYS A 658 30.05 -8.79 12.81
CA LYS A 658 29.70 -8.53 11.41
C LYS A 658 28.24 -8.11 11.26
N PHE A 659 27.34 -8.69 12.08
CA PHE A 659 25.95 -8.27 12.16
C PHE A 659 25.83 -6.79 12.54
N ASP A 660 26.46 -6.35 13.64
CA ASP A 660 26.38 -4.96 14.08
C ASP A 660 26.93 -3.98 13.04
N GLN A 661 28.10 -4.31 12.46
CA GLN A 661 28.73 -3.54 11.39
C GLN A 661 27.80 -3.32 10.19
N ILE A 662 27.10 -4.37 9.75
CA ILE A 662 26.17 -4.27 8.61
C ILE A 662 24.91 -3.52 9.02
N ALA A 663 24.35 -3.81 10.21
CA ALA A 663 23.16 -3.16 10.71
C ALA A 663 23.31 -1.64 10.77
N ASP A 664 24.48 -1.15 11.20
CA ASP A 664 24.80 0.28 11.25
C ASP A 664 24.74 0.97 9.88
N THR A 665 24.95 0.25 8.78
CA THR A 665 24.88 0.82 7.42
C THR A 665 23.46 1.21 6.98
N PHE A 666 22.43 0.76 7.71
CA PHE A 666 21.02 1.02 7.43
C PHE A 666 20.40 2.10 8.35
N ARG A 667 21.21 2.79 9.16
CA ARG A 667 20.71 3.87 10.01
C ARG A 667 20.18 5.02 9.18
N ASP A 668 18.92 5.36 9.43
CA ASP A 668 18.23 6.42 8.73
C ASP A 668 18.75 7.81 9.13
N LYS A 669 19.14 8.58 8.11
CA LYS A 669 19.68 9.95 8.24
C LYS A 669 18.69 10.94 8.85
N ARG A 670 17.39 10.65 8.86
CA ARG A 670 16.38 11.49 9.52
C ARG A 670 16.39 11.29 11.03
N VAL A 671 16.88 10.16 11.51
CA VAL A 671 16.78 9.73 12.91
C VAL A 671 18.11 9.88 13.63
N TRP A 672 19.19 9.37 13.03
CA TRP A 672 20.46 9.20 13.70
C TRP A 672 21.46 10.30 13.33
N SER A 673 22.34 10.62 14.28
CA SER A 673 23.58 11.38 14.12
C SER A 673 24.76 10.49 14.51
N TYR A 674 25.93 10.72 13.91
CA TYR A 674 27.17 10.06 14.31
C TYR A 674 28.21 11.09 14.73
N ASN A 675 28.41 11.23 16.04
CA ASN A 675 29.34 12.19 16.64
C ASN A 675 30.20 11.49 17.70
N ASN A 676 31.47 11.86 17.84
CA ASN A 676 32.39 11.29 18.85
C ASN A 676 32.42 9.76 18.86
N LYS A 677 32.42 9.14 17.66
CA LYS A 677 32.36 7.68 17.45
C LYS A 677 31.14 7.00 18.05
N LYS A 678 30.04 7.72 18.29
CA LYS A 678 28.79 7.21 18.86
C LYS A 678 27.58 7.63 18.04
N TRP A 679 26.66 6.68 17.89
CA TRP A 679 25.34 6.94 17.33
C TRP A 679 24.43 7.58 18.38
N THR A 680 23.86 8.73 18.05
CA THR A 680 22.83 9.42 18.84
C THR A 680 21.57 9.62 18.02
N LYS A 681 20.42 9.79 18.67
CA LYS A 681 19.14 10.03 17.98
C LYS A 681 18.25 10.95 18.80
N ASP A 682 17.28 11.56 18.13
CA ASP A 682 16.17 12.24 18.80
C ASP A 682 15.31 11.19 19.50
N ASN A 683 14.91 11.45 20.75
CA ASN A 683 14.07 10.52 21.51
C ASN A 683 12.64 11.03 21.67
N LEU A 684 11.76 10.10 22.00
CA LEU A 684 10.35 10.35 22.30
C LEU A 684 10.14 11.18 23.59
N TRP A 685 11.15 11.22 24.46
CA TRP A 685 11.12 11.88 25.76
C TRP A 685 11.99 13.15 25.81
N ASP A 686 12.63 13.49 24.69
CA ASP A 686 13.29 14.79 24.49
C ASP A 686 12.27 15.73 23.83
#